data_AF-A0A7W0TBA8-F1
#
_entry.id   AF-A0A7W0TBA8-F1
#
_cell.length_a   1.000
_cell.length_b   1.000
_cell.length_c   1.000
_cell.angle_alpha   90.00
_cell.angle_beta   90.00
_cell.angle_gamma   90.00
#
_symmetry.space_group_name_H-M   'P 1'
#
loop_
_entity.id
_entity.type
_entity.pdbx_description
1 polymer ?
#
loop_
_entity_poly.entity_id
_entity_poly.type
_entity_poly.pdbx_seq_one_letter_code
_entity_poly.pdbx_strand_id
1 'polypeptide(L)'
;MRTHAATRLAIFGLLALGAGVGCTGDDFEVTPIYNHANGRVVVQLSRGLASDEQLFVQARRGKFGTLDCTQLAQTIPAVADTAGNDIDGPLVDSKLTKSFYGPEWGHGNPTAEMLASLAAGTDSIIDVCIMNGAKIVAQIERDLFQAWDQARKQGIGGKADDPSGEVRINSPQEYGVRCVAELGEIPFFEKTGENEYSTYDCLESTPIPMTVTAADGTVKAPSEGTEAKCDAPQFIYDLCEAGPRVASRTNDQGTRWVLLCRKSKANAEGAQGYASDQFNDIAMVGHNPFTGKTCFFQNALYSKTDGGNIPHPADQEKSVNLWSGVHGGEGSGIQCANCHDADPFIHTPWIDGAKDQAGRPIVPKMGIDPDLALGALDTPYALVNLKGQGWKMPKQLVSTEANACLKCHRMGDGRWSDSWIERLEGTDTSWKNITTDKYNAPEHKYWMPTDVLFTTDAQWDASDSKKALDFLQTCADAPTTPGCVWRDIPSTLGGAEGGGRLRNPVALSDVELSKQATTILGMNKAAPTQVCAECHAPNQTTLREWQEKTDTALETCLKDSDAGVEVSLDRQRTVAKDEFKTVGEFVVAPGASISVTMTGDGDGDLYIKRGAEVTDEIYDCRPFARSSEEACLPGQFNANGPATFYVGVKGFAERSVLKLRIKYKEPSPDATPAKDVVSCLKLDPTRADSPYTPGKLGIYSAAAHLGFFQDLFKQAFPADQDGNTADTWALEYGKFKGRVSMPKGNHPRFSQGELDIVAEWFARGLPRLTDHIAPDTGPTTCAQTINPAVATHATQMAASGWGAANRTAGMNMYGCTSADPRACMSTLPTAQSKAYGAGWAKVGNLRILRELAFNTFFWMRSSPDGRFVANGATGGDGAVISDLQTNKDIRVQAAYDPGFFPDGRGWMFQGTPVGTGFCTNALLVSNPDRINFSESQCSSVDGIPLYQHMGQGLGGGDYFTVNGQFTSDNAGGTVTRDPSAGFGNTAKMKLTPMVFDGTRYVAKPQITTNSPYEGDIVLSPSTKLALSRFGNETGQLGYVLRRINATSNGPSYDVTTTELGRYCTKGAKPSISFDEKWFVTHHYVGPNDFAEYGYASASDPAFQAKLMKGTADIILVNLVTGARTRVTTMKAGQYALFPHFRSDGWFYFLVRDGESDKEYAVASDAALTL
;
A
#
# COMPACT_ATOMS: atom_id res chain seq x y z
N MET A 1 -10.36 30.22 26.83
CA MET A 1 -8.91 30.18 27.14
C MET A 1 -8.62 31.03 28.38
N ARG A 2 -8.47 30.40 29.54
CA ARG A 2 -7.81 30.97 30.73
C ARG A 2 -6.59 30.10 30.99
N THR A 3 -5.41 30.71 30.96
CA THR A 3 -4.12 30.11 31.24
C THR A 3 -4.01 29.79 32.72
N HIS A 4 -3.66 28.55 33.07
CA HIS A 4 -3.15 28.20 34.39
C HIS A 4 -1.76 27.59 34.24
N ALA A 5 -0.93 27.92 35.22
CA ALA A 5 0.52 27.96 35.11
C ALA A 5 1.14 26.58 34.92
N ALA A 6 2.08 26.53 33.97
CA ALA A 6 3.01 25.43 33.78
C ALA A 6 3.87 25.23 35.03
N THR A 7 3.86 24.02 35.58
CA THR A 7 4.93 23.54 36.46
C THR A 7 5.94 22.88 35.54
N ARG A 8 7.05 23.57 35.28
CA ARG A 8 8.22 23.02 34.58
C ARG A 8 8.92 22.04 35.53
N LEU A 9 9.09 20.78 35.13
CA LEU A 9 10.41 20.11 35.09
C LEU A 9 10.28 18.72 34.45
N ALA A 10 10.99 18.51 33.35
CA ALA A 10 11.18 17.22 32.71
C ALA A 10 12.18 16.38 33.51
N ILE A 11 11.85 15.11 33.75
CA ILE A 11 12.77 14.08 34.26
C ILE A 11 13.27 13.26 33.07
N PHE A 12 14.55 13.39 32.76
CA PHE A 12 15.35 12.33 32.13
C PHE A 12 16.68 12.21 32.88
N GLY A 13 16.98 11.00 33.36
CA GLY A 13 18.24 10.68 34.00
C GLY A 13 19.31 10.27 32.99
N LEU A 14 20.50 10.87 33.09
CA LEU A 14 21.79 10.20 32.85
C LEU A 14 22.94 11.01 33.51
N LEU A 15 23.99 10.29 33.88
CA LEU A 15 25.02 10.64 34.87
C LEU A 15 25.87 11.91 34.64
N ALA A 16 26.28 12.50 35.78
CA ALA A 16 27.58 13.10 36.14
C ALA A 16 27.85 14.63 35.97
N LEU A 17 28.25 15.20 37.13
CA LEU A 17 29.15 16.34 37.41
C LEU A 17 28.63 17.79 37.25
N GLY A 18 28.48 18.46 38.40
CA GLY A 18 29.21 19.71 38.69
C GLY A 18 28.49 21.06 38.57
N ALA A 19 28.06 21.57 39.73
CA ALA A 19 28.06 22.98 40.14
C ALA A 19 27.23 24.03 39.36
N GLY A 20 26.06 24.34 39.93
CA GLY A 20 25.82 25.66 40.54
C GLY A 20 25.25 26.78 39.66
N VAL A 21 23.93 27.01 39.78
CA VAL A 21 23.33 28.35 40.01
C VAL A 21 22.07 28.15 40.86
N GLY A 22 22.00 28.81 42.02
CA GLY A 22 20.87 28.73 42.94
C GLY A 22 19.69 29.60 42.52
N CYS A 23 18.50 29.00 42.59
CA CYS A 23 17.23 29.69 42.82
C CYS A 23 16.55 28.97 43.99
N THR A 24 16.21 29.73 45.03
CA THR A 24 15.62 29.27 46.29
C THR A 24 14.10 29.20 46.19
N GLY A 25 13.56 28.00 46.43
CA GLY A 25 12.16 27.71 46.68
C GLY A 25 12.03 26.19 46.80
N ASP A 26 11.81 25.67 48.00
CA ASP A 26 11.52 24.24 48.20
C ASP A 26 10.17 23.92 47.55
N ASP A 27 10.18 23.51 46.27
CA ASP A 27 8.97 23.03 45.59
C ASP A 27 8.57 21.69 46.20
N PHE A 28 7.53 21.73 47.05
CA PHE A 28 6.94 20.55 47.65
C PHE A 28 6.15 19.77 46.61
N GLU A 29 6.83 18.88 45.89
CA GLU A 29 6.23 17.98 44.91
C GLU A 29 5.43 16.86 45.59
N VAL A 30 4.22 16.62 45.08
CA VAL A 30 3.25 15.63 45.56
C VAL A 30 2.74 14.84 44.36
N THR A 31 2.98 13.53 44.35
CA THR A 31 2.66 12.67 43.21
C THR A 31 1.77 11.52 43.65
N PRO A 32 0.47 11.56 43.36
CA PRO A 32 -0.40 10.41 43.56
C PRO A 32 -0.18 9.34 42.48
N ILE A 33 0.06 8.11 42.91
CA ILE A 33 0.12 6.90 42.07
C ILE A 33 -0.93 5.88 42.52
N TYR A 34 -1.28 4.91 41.68
CA TYR A 34 -2.20 3.83 42.05
C TYR A 34 -1.47 2.48 42.10
N ASN A 35 -1.39 1.89 43.29
CA ASN A 35 -0.81 0.57 43.48
C ASN A 35 -1.89 -0.51 43.34
N HIS A 36 -1.91 -1.18 42.20
CA HIS A 36 -2.89 -2.22 41.93
C HIS A 36 -2.72 -3.46 42.82
N ALA A 37 -1.51 -3.78 43.28
CA ALA A 37 -1.25 -5.00 44.07
C ALA A 37 -1.95 -4.98 45.43
N ASN A 38 -2.16 -3.79 46.01
CA ASN A 38 -2.90 -3.61 47.25
C ASN A 38 -4.22 -2.82 47.06
N GLY A 39 -4.51 -2.35 45.84
CA GLY A 39 -5.73 -1.64 45.48
C GLY A 39 -5.83 -0.21 46.03
N ARG A 40 -4.72 0.42 46.43
CA ARG A 40 -4.70 1.74 47.09
C ARG A 40 -4.07 2.84 46.23
N VAL A 41 -4.50 4.08 46.48
CA VAL A 41 -3.72 5.27 46.09
C VAL A 41 -2.51 5.37 47.00
N VAL A 42 -1.34 5.64 46.46
CA VAL A 42 -0.12 5.98 47.21
C VAL A 42 0.25 7.42 46.88
N VAL A 43 0.42 8.27 47.88
CA VAL A 43 0.85 9.66 47.69
C VAL A 43 2.34 9.75 47.99
N GLN A 44 3.13 10.00 46.94
CA GLN A 44 4.58 10.18 47.03
C GLN A 44 4.90 11.66 47.25
N LEU A 45 5.72 11.94 48.26
CA LEU A 45 6.07 13.30 48.67
C LEU A 45 7.58 13.54 48.54
N SER A 46 7.96 14.70 48.02
CA SER A 46 9.36 15.15 48.00
C SER A 46 9.95 15.37 49.40
N ARG A 47 9.09 15.63 50.40
CA ARG A 47 9.43 15.66 51.84
C ARG A 47 8.28 15.11 52.69
N GLY A 48 8.58 14.67 53.91
CA GLY A 48 7.55 14.30 54.86
C GLY A 48 6.63 15.47 55.22
N LEU A 49 5.41 15.16 55.66
CA LEU A 49 4.45 16.16 56.14
C LEU A 49 4.94 16.79 57.46
N ALA A 50 4.72 18.09 57.60
CA ALA A 50 4.93 18.77 58.88
C ALA A 50 3.90 18.31 59.93
N SER A 51 4.19 18.50 61.22
CA SER A 51 3.33 18.02 62.32
C SER A 51 1.92 18.63 62.33
N ASP A 52 1.72 19.74 61.64
CA ASP A 52 0.46 20.48 61.49
C ASP A 52 -0.17 20.35 60.09
N GLU A 53 0.45 19.58 59.19
CA GLU A 53 -0.08 19.27 57.86
C GLU A 53 -0.94 17.98 57.90
N GLN A 54 -2.14 18.04 57.30
CA GLN A 54 -3.07 16.92 57.19
C GLN A 54 -3.30 16.58 55.72
N LEU A 55 -3.21 15.29 55.38
CA LEU A 55 -3.42 14.76 54.04
C LEU A 55 -4.84 14.19 53.91
N PHE A 56 -5.55 14.60 52.86
CA PHE A 56 -6.86 14.09 52.48
C PHE A 56 -6.79 13.56 51.05
N VAL A 57 -7.24 12.32 50.85
CA VAL A 57 -7.16 11.65 49.55
C VAL A 57 -8.47 10.94 49.28
N GLN A 58 -9.01 11.10 48.08
CA GLN A 58 -10.11 10.29 47.58
C GLN A 58 -9.90 9.92 46.11
N ALA A 59 -10.48 8.80 45.70
CA ALA A 59 -10.67 8.47 44.29
C ALA A 59 -12.16 8.56 43.97
N ARG A 60 -12.53 9.26 42.90
CA ARG A 60 -13.93 9.46 42.51
C ARG A 60 -14.12 9.40 41.00
N ARG A 61 -15.38 9.24 40.59
CA ARG A 61 -15.83 9.51 39.21
C ARG A 61 -16.30 10.96 39.15
N GLY A 62 -15.84 11.75 38.17
CA GLY A 62 -16.20 13.17 38.10
C GLY A 62 -15.62 13.92 36.90
N LYS A 63 -15.44 15.23 37.07
CA LYS A 63 -14.82 16.14 36.09
C LYS A 63 -13.59 16.79 36.74
N PHE A 64 -12.52 16.96 35.97
CA PHE A 64 -11.37 17.75 36.40
C PHE A 64 -11.76 19.22 36.61
N GLY A 65 -11.01 19.92 37.45
CA GLY A 65 -11.22 21.30 37.86
C GLY A 65 -12.31 21.50 38.92
N THR A 66 -12.76 20.42 39.57
CA THR A 66 -13.87 20.49 40.55
C THR A 66 -13.45 20.25 42.00
N LEU A 67 -12.16 19.97 42.24
CA LEU A 67 -11.62 19.79 43.57
C LEU A 67 -11.65 21.09 44.39
N ASP A 68 -12.33 21.05 45.54
CA ASP A 68 -12.27 22.04 46.61
C ASP A 68 -11.71 21.38 47.88
N CYS A 69 -10.45 21.65 48.20
CA CYS A 69 -9.80 21.07 49.37
C CYS A 69 -10.42 21.50 50.71
N THR A 70 -11.06 22.66 50.77
CA THR A 70 -11.73 23.14 51.99
C THR A 70 -12.98 22.31 52.26
N GLN A 71 -13.75 22.01 51.20
CA GLN A 71 -14.92 21.15 51.30
C GLN A 71 -14.52 19.68 51.53
N LEU A 72 -13.47 19.21 50.85
CA LEU A 72 -13.00 17.83 50.99
C LEU A 72 -12.56 17.52 52.42
N ALA A 73 -11.78 18.41 53.04
CA ALA A 73 -11.30 18.25 54.41
C ALA A 73 -12.44 18.20 55.46
N GLN A 74 -13.64 18.69 55.12
CA GLN A 74 -14.82 18.61 55.98
C GLN A 74 -15.66 17.34 55.74
N THR A 75 -15.48 16.68 54.59
CA THR A 75 -16.35 15.57 54.14
C THR A 75 -15.71 14.20 54.31
N ILE A 76 -14.38 14.10 54.27
CA ILE A 76 -13.65 12.84 54.47
C ILE A 76 -12.63 12.98 55.61
N PRO A 77 -12.32 11.89 56.34
CA PRO A 77 -11.27 11.91 57.36
C PRO A 77 -9.89 12.08 56.74
N ALA A 78 -8.96 12.71 57.48
CA ALA A 78 -7.55 12.74 57.11
C ALA A 78 -6.94 11.33 57.12
N VAL A 79 -5.95 11.08 56.27
CA VAL A 79 -5.18 9.83 56.25
C VAL A 79 -4.48 9.67 57.60
N ALA A 80 -4.70 8.53 58.26
CA ALA A 80 -4.29 8.32 59.65
C ALA A 80 -2.79 7.99 59.81
N ASP A 81 -2.21 7.25 58.88
CA ASP A 81 -0.79 6.92 58.86
C ASP A 81 -0.11 7.74 57.76
N THR A 82 0.67 8.74 58.15
CA THR A 82 1.41 9.63 57.26
C THR A 82 2.92 9.51 57.46
N ALA A 83 3.39 8.40 58.01
CA ALA A 83 4.81 8.18 58.24
C ALA A 83 5.57 7.92 56.93
N GLY A 84 6.64 8.68 56.71
CA GLY A 84 7.51 8.55 55.54
C GLY A 84 7.07 9.42 54.35
N ASN A 85 7.61 9.10 53.17
CA ASN A 85 7.38 9.86 51.94
C ASN A 85 6.44 9.15 50.96
N ASP A 86 6.14 7.87 51.15
CA ASP A 86 5.17 7.10 50.38
C ASP A 86 3.99 6.74 51.29
N ILE A 87 2.90 7.50 51.18
CA ILE A 87 1.78 7.40 52.11
C ILE A 87 0.63 6.61 51.47
N ASP A 88 0.21 5.51 52.10
CA ASP A 88 -0.93 4.70 51.69
C ASP A 88 -2.26 5.45 51.93
N GLY A 89 -2.89 5.87 50.84
CA GLY A 89 -4.23 6.45 50.80
C GLY A 89 -5.35 5.39 50.78
N PRO A 90 -6.58 5.79 50.41
CA PRO A 90 -7.74 4.91 50.45
C PRO A 90 -7.68 3.78 49.41
N LEU A 91 -8.46 2.73 49.67
CA LEU A 91 -8.79 1.72 48.65
C LEU A 91 -9.60 2.38 47.53
N VAL A 92 -9.25 2.07 46.28
CA VAL A 92 -9.97 2.53 45.10
C VAL A 92 -11.12 1.56 44.82
N ASP A 93 -12.34 2.08 44.65
CA ASP A 93 -13.46 1.25 44.18
C ASP A 93 -13.11 0.67 42.80
N SER A 94 -13.21 -0.65 42.67
CA SER A 94 -13.01 -1.38 41.42
C SER A 94 -13.77 -0.80 40.22
N LYS A 95 -14.90 -0.11 40.42
CA LYS A 95 -15.65 0.57 39.35
C LYS A 95 -14.90 1.76 38.74
N LEU A 96 -14.00 2.40 39.48
CA LEU A 96 -13.15 3.49 38.98
C LEU A 96 -12.01 2.96 38.10
N THR A 97 -11.60 1.71 38.31
CA THR A 97 -10.58 1.04 37.48
C THR A 97 -11.10 0.54 36.12
N LYS A 98 -12.38 0.79 35.82
CA LYS A 98 -13.02 0.43 34.55
C LYS A 98 -13.34 1.67 33.72
N SER A 99 -13.29 1.52 32.40
CA SER A 99 -13.78 2.54 31.46
C SER A 99 -15.22 2.94 31.80
N PHE A 100 -15.52 4.23 31.68
CA PHE A 100 -16.89 4.72 31.80
C PHE A 100 -17.76 4.28 30.61
N TYR A 101 -17.17 4.31 29.41
CA TYR A 101 -17.84 3.97 28.16
C TYR A 101 -17.71 2.49 27.86
N GLY A 102 -18.86 1.81 27.73
CA GLY A 102 -19.01 0.44 27.22
C GLY A 102 -19.64 0.39 25.81
N PRO A 103 -19.87 -0.81 25.24
CA PRO A 103 -20.43 -0.98 23.89
C PRO A 103 -21.75 -0.26 23.68
N GLU A 104 -22.59 -0.15 24.72
CA GLU A 104 -23.87 0.53 24.70
C GLU A 104 -23.77 2.03 24.34
N TRP A 105 -22.62 2.66 24.56
CA TRP A 105 -22.38 4.06 24.16
C TRP A 105 -22.01 4.21 22.69
N GLY A 106 -21.49 3.13 22.08
CA GLY A 106 -21.15 3.06 20.67
C GLY A 106 -22.33 2.71 19.76
N HIS A 107 -23.52 2.45 20.33
CA HIS A 107 -24.72 2.04 19.60
C HIS A 107 -25.93 2.93 19.92
N GLY A 108 -26.63 3.40 18.89
CA GLY A 108 -27.85 4.20 19.03
C GLY A 108 -27.67 5.56 19.74
N ASN A 109 -28.79 6.13 20.19
CA ASN A 109 -28.82 7.34 21.01
C ASN A 109 -28.75 6.98 22.52
N PRO A 110 -28.02 7.73 23.35
CA PRO A 110 -27.95 7.48 24.79
C PRO A 110 -29.33 7.54 25.44
N THR A 111 -29.60 6.66 26.42
CA THR A 111 -30.81 6.73 27.23
C THR A 111 -30.76 7.91 28.22
N ALA A 112 -31.91 8.27 28.80
CA ALA A 112 -31.97 9.32 29.82
C ALA A 112 -31.08 9.00 31.04
N GLU A 113 -30.99 7.74 31.44
CA GLU A 113 -30.13 7.27 32.54
C GLU A 113 -28.65 7.40 32.19
N MET A 114 -28.27 7.11 30.94
CA MET A 114 -26.90 7.30 30.45
C MET A 114 -26.53 8.79 30.49
N LEU A 115 -27.38 9.66 29.96
CA LEU A 115 -27.16 11.11 29.98
C LEU A 115 -27.06 11.67 31.42
N ALA A 116 -27.88 11.18 32.34
CA ALA A 116 -27.80 11.54 33.76
C ALA A 116 -26.47 11.11 34.39
N SER A 117 -25.99 9.91 34.06
CA SER A 117 -24.69 9.40 34.52
C SER A 117 -23.53 10.24 33.95
N LEU A 118 -23.62 10.66 32.69
CA LEU A 118 -22.64 11.54 32.04
C LEU A 118 -22.59 12.93 32.68
N ALA A 119 -23.74 13.48 33.09
CA ALA A 119 -23.81 14.77 33.75
C ALA A 119 -23.01 14.80 35.08
N ALA A 120 -22.93 13.66 35.78
CA ALA A 120 -22.14 13.50 37.00
C ALA A 120 -20.62 13.48 36.77
N GLY A 121 -20.17 13.31 35.52
CA GLY A 121 -18.76 13.23 35.12
C GLY A 121 -18.29 11.82 34.83
N THR A 122 -17.28 11.70 33.95
CA THR A 122 -16.86 10.44 33.33
C THR A 122 -15.43 10.04 33.69
N ASP A 123 -14.62 10.97 34.18
CA ASP A 123 -13.20 10.75 34.48
C ASP A 123 -13.01 10.09 35.85
N SER A 124 -12.04 9.18 35.96
CA SER A 124 -11.63 8.61 37.25
C SER A 124 -10.47 9.44 37.80
N ILE A 125 -10.74 10.15 38.88
CA ILE A 125 -9.86 11.19 39.41
C ILE A 125 -9.41 10.81 40.82
N ILE A 126 -8.11 10.94 41.06
CA ILE A 126 -7.51 10.97 42.39
C ILE A 126 -7.42 12.43 42.81
N ASP A 127 -8.11 12.79 43.87
CA ASP A 127 -7.98 14.10 44.52
C ASP A 127 -7.01 13.97 45.70
N VAL A 128 -6.04 14.89 45.78
CA VAL A 128 -5.11 15.01 46.91
C VAL A 128 -5.13 16.44 47.43
N CYS A 129 -5.38 16.58 48.73
CA CYS A 129 -5.35 17.84 49.44
C CYS A 129 -4.43 17.75 50.65
N ILE A 130 -3.49 18.67 50.76
CA ILE A 130 -2.66 18.84 51.97
C ILE A 130 -3.05 20.18 52.59
N MET A 131 -3.50 20.13 53.84
CA MET A 131 -4.02 21.28 54.57
C MET A 131 -3.15 21.55 55.80
N ASN A 132 -2.81 22.81 56.05
CA ASN A 132 -2.28 23.26 57.34
C ASN A 132 -3.33 24.18 57.97
N GLY A 133 -4.14 23.63 58.88
CA GLY A 133 -5.36 24.28 59.35
C GLY A 133 -6.30 24.61 58.19
N ALA A 134 -6.59 25.90 57.97
CA ALA A 134 -7.42 26.37 56.85
C ALA A 134 -6.62 26.67 55.56
N LYS A 135 -5.28 26.56 55.60
CA LYS A 135 -4.42 26.88 54.44
C LYS A 135 -4.22 25.64 53.57
N ILE A 136 -4.47 25.78 52.27
CA ILE A 136 -4.14 24.76 51.27
C ILE A 136 -2.63 24.83 51.02
N VAL A 137 -1.93 23.73 51.29
CA VAL A 137 -0.50 23.54 51.01
C VAL A 137 -0.31 22.92 49.64
N ALA A 138 -1.11 21.91 49.29
CA ALA A 138 -1.14 21.30 47.97
C ALA A 138 -2.58 20.90 47.61
N GLN A 139 -2.93 21.05 46.33
CA GLN A 139 -4.22 20.65 45.75
C GLN A 139 -3.94 20.05 44.38
N ILE A 140 -4.22 18.75 44.22
CA ILE A 140 -3.89 17.99 43.01
C ILE A 140 -5.08 17.14 42.60
N GLU A 141 -5.44 17.21 41.32
CA GLU A 141 -6.29 16.23 40.65
C GLU A 141 -5.42 15.45 39.67
N ARG A 142 -5.49 14.12 39.70
CA ARG A 142 -4.73 13.24 38.81
C ARG A 142 -5.65 12.20 38.20
N ASP A 143 -5.46 11.91 36.92
CA ASP A 143 -6.15 10.79 36.28
C ASP A 143 -5.68 9.46 36.89
N LEU A 144 -6.63 8.63 37.32
CA LEU A 144 -6.36 7.36 37.98
C LEU A 144 -5.59 6.39 37.07
N PHE A 145 -5.88 6.38 35.76
CA PHE A 145 -5.22 5.48 34.82
C PHE A 145 -3.78 5.93 34.52
N GLN A 146 -3.53 7.24 34.44
CA GLN A 146 -2.16 7.77 34.39
C GLN A 146 -1.36 7.45 35.67
N ALA A 147 -1.98 7.61 36.83
CA ALA A 147 -1.39 7.27 38.12
C ALA A 147 -1.06 5.76 38.22
N TRP A 148 -1.86 4.92 37.56
CA TRP A 148 -1.63 3.48 37.46
C TRP A 148 -0.44 3.15 36.56
N ASP A 149 -0.40 3.69 35.35
CA ASP A 149 0.72 3.48 34.42
C ASP A 149 2.04 4.01 35.00
N GLN A 150 2.00 5.12 35.75
CA GLN A 150 3.15 5.66 36.45
C GLN A 150 3.66 4.73 37.57
N ALA A 151 2.76 4.17 38.39
CA ALA A 151 3.15 3.18 39.41
C ALA A 151 3.85 1.96 38.78
N ARG A 152 3.29 1.47 37.67
CA ARG A 152 3.85 0.36 36.89
C ARG A 152 5.27 0.66 36.40
N LYS A 153 5.52 1.85 35.85
CA LYS A 153 6.85 2.29 35.42
C LYS A 153 7.87 2.32 36.57
N GLN A 154 7.41 2.54 37.81
CA GLN A 154 8.24 2.48 39.02
C GLN A 154 8.46 1.05 39.56
N GLY A 155 7.90 0.03 38.91
CA GLY A 155 7.95 -1.36 39.38
C GLY A 155 6.96 -1.69 40.50
N ILE A 156 6.02 -0.79 40.78
CA ILE A 156 4.98 -0.94 41.80
C ILE A 156 3.74 -1.59 41.14
N GLY A 157 3.33 -2.76 41.63
CA GLY A 157 2.14 -3.46 41.12
C GLY A 157 2.37 -4.76 40.33
N GLY A 158 3.61 -5.28 40.25
CA GLY A 158 3.90 -6.66 39.80
C GLY A 158 4.57 -6.81 38.42
N LYS A 159 4.81 -8.08 38.03
CA LYS A 159 5.41 -8.51 36.73
C LYS A 159 4.42 -8.28 35.57
N ALA A 160 4.86 -8.56 34.34
CA ALA A 160 4.02 -8.50 33.13
C ALA A 160 2.68 -9.25 33.31
N ASP A 161 1.61 -8.70 32.72
CA ASP A 161 0.24 -9.25 32.82
C ASP A 161 0.04 -10.46 31.89
N ASP A 162 0.90 -10.60 30.88
CA ASP A 162 0.85 -11.69 29.90
C ASP A 162 2.20 -12.44 29.85
N PRO A 163 2.21 -13.77 29.61
CA PRO A 163 3.43 -14.56 29.49
C PRO A 163 4.40 -14.11 28.38
N SER A 164 3.95 -13.35 27.37
CA SER A 164 4.83 -12.78 26.34
C SER A 164 5.63 -11.55 26.80
N GLY A 165 5.37 -11.04 28.01
CA GLY A 165 6.03 -9.85 28.55
C GLY A 165 5.29 -8.54 28.27
N GLU A 166 4.15 -8.56 27.57
CA GLU A 166 3.30 -7.38 27.42
C GLU A 166 2.68 -6.95 28.74
N VAL A 167 2.61 -5.64 28.94
CA VAL A 167 2.06 -5.00 30.14
C VAL A 167 0.79 -4.27 29.75
N ARG A 168 -0.24 -4.37 30.59
CA ARG A 168 -1.48 -3.64 30.41
C ARG A 168 -1.22 -2.13 30.45
N ILE A 169 -1.74 -1.43 29.44
CA ILE A 169 -1.70 0.03 29.36
C ILE A 169 -3.07 0.57 29.77
N ASN A 170 -3.12 1.50 30.70
CA ASN A 170 -4.38 1.94 31.30
C ASN A 170 -4.86 3.29 30.74
N SER A 171 -3.93 4.18 30.40
CA SER A 171 -4.22 5.54 29.94
C SER A 171 -4.14 5.69 28.41
N PRO A 172 -4.96 6.57 27.80
CA PRO A 172 -4.87 6.88 26.38
C PRO A 172 -3.49 7.40 25.94
N GLN A 173 -2.78 8.10 26.83
CA GLN A 173 -1.48 8.72 26.57
C GLN A 173 -0.41 7.68 26.32
N GLU A 174 -0.28 6.73 27.24
CA GLU A 174 0.68 5.64 27.13
C GLU A 174 0.32 4.72 25.97
N TYR A 175 -0.97 4.55 25.69
CA TYR A 175 -1.41 3.82 24.50
C TYR A 175 -1.01 4.56 23.22
N GLY A 176 -1.18 5.88 23.19
CA GLY A 176 -0.72 6.76 22.12
C GLY A 176 0.79 6.66 21.88
N VAL A 177 1.60 6.69 22.94
CA VAL A 177 3.06 6.49 22.85
C VAL A 177 3.38 5.13 22.24
N ARG A 178 2.71 4.06 22.69
CA ARG A 178 2.92 2.72 22.14
C ARG A 178 2.52 2.63 20.67
N CYS A 179 1.41 3.26 20.29
CA CYS A 179 0.97 3.34 18.91
C CYS A 179 1.98 4.06 18.02
N VAL A 180 2.52 5.22 18.44
CA VAL A 180 3.56 5.93 17.68
C VAL A 180 4.83 5.10 17.54
N ALA A 181 5.24 4.39 18.59
CA ALA A 181 6.41 3.52 18.53
C ALA A 181 6.27 2.38 17.52
N GLU A 182 5.07 1.84 17.35
CA GLU A 182 4.80 0.67 16.50
C GLU A 182 4.29 1.01 15.09
N LEU A 183 3.70 2.18 14.91
CA LEU A 183 3.05 2.61 13.65
C LEU A 183 3.70 3.87 13.05
N GLY A 184 4.68 4.47 13.73
CA GLY A 184 5.24 5.75 13.36
C GLY A 184 4.36 6.93 13.78
N GLU A 185 4.88 8.13 13.56
CA GLU A 185 4.24 9.39 13.98
C GLU A 185 2.85 9.59 13.34
N ILE A 186 1.93 10.26 14.05
CA ILE A 186 0.58 10.57 13.57
C ILE A 186 0.60 11.88 12.76
N PRO A 187 0.40 11.84 11.44
CA PRO A 187 0.71 12.94 10.53
C PRO A 187 -0.33 14.08 10.50
N PHE A 188 -1.26 14.13 11.45
CA PHE A 188 -2.21 15.23 11.63
C PHE A 188 -1.65 16.37 12.49
N PHE A 189 -0.58 16.10 13.24
CA PHE A 189 -0.09 16.99 14.29
C PHE A 189 1.39 17.31 14.07
N GLU A 190 1.74 18.59 14.11
CA GLU A 190 3.13 19.01 14.08
C GLU A 190 3.77 18.73 15.44
N LYS A 191 4.94 18.10 15.42
CA LYS A 191 5.72 17.82 16.63
C LYS A 191 6.48 19.07 17.06
N THR A 192 6.15 19.64 18.21
CA THR A 192 6.76 20.87 18.74
C THR A 192 7.82 20.60 19.80
N GLY A 193 7.87 19.37 20.33
CA GLY A 193 8.83 18.94 21.35
C GLY A 193 8.81 17.41 21.55
N GLU A 194 9.50 16.93 22.57
CA GLU A 194 9.44 15.51 22.95
C GLU A 194 8.09 15.21 23.62
N ASN A 195 7.23 14.46 22.94
CA ASN A 195 5.84 14.19 23.33
C ASN A 195 4.93 15.43 23.43
N GLU A 196 5.30 16.53 22.77
CA GLU A 196 4.49 17.76 22.66
C GLU A 196 4.10 18.02 21.20
N TYR A 197 2.81 18.33 21.00
CA TYR A 197 2.22 18.42 19.66
C TYR A 197 1.28 19.61 19.48
N SER A 198 1.10 20.03 18.21
CA SER A 198 -0.01 20.88 17.80
C SER A 198 -1.36 20.16 17.93
N THR A 199 -2.47 20.91 17.85
CA THR A 199 -3.82 20.35 17.73
C THR A 199 -4.28 20.32 16.27
N TYR A 200 -5.36 19.59 15.99
CA TYR A 200 -6.00 19.51 14.67
C TYR A 200 -7.46 19.97 14.74
N ASP A 201 -7.95 20.60 13.68
CA ASP A 201 -9.34 21.07 13.56
C ASP A 201 -10.14 20.19 12.58
N CYS A 202 -11.21 19.56 13.07
CA CYS A 202 -12.15 18.77 12.26
C CYS A 202 -12.70 19.54 11.04
N LEU A 203 -12.78 20.87 11.09
CA LEU A 203 -13.27 21.69 9.97
C LEU A 203 -12.33 21.66 8.76
N GLU A 204 -11.06 21.29 8.95
CA GLU A 204 -10.10 21.03 7.87
C GLU A 204 -10.35 19.69 7.15
N SER A 205 -11.16 18.80 7.75
CA SER A 205 -11.52 17.49 7.19
C SER A 205 -12.62 17.58 6.14
N THR A 206 -12.67 16.59 5.24
CA THR A 206 -13.64 16.52 4.15
C THR A 206 -15.05 16.23 4.69
N PRO A 207 -16.07 17.03 4.31
CA PRO A 207 -17.47 16.74 4.59
C PRO A 207 -17.91 15.36 4.06
N ILE A 208 -18.55 14.55 4.90
CA ILE A 208 -19.27 13.36 4.44
C ILE A 208 -20.65 13.81 3.95
N PRO A 209 -20.97 13.68 2.65
CA PRO A 209 -22.22 14.19 2.12
C PRO A 209 -23.40 13.38 2.66
N MET A 210 -24.29 14.06 3.37
CA MET A 210 -25.57 13.53 3.77
C MET A 210 -26.69 14.31 3.06
N THR A 211 -27.62 13.58 2.44
CA THR A 211 -28.76 14.17 1.74
C THR A 211 -30.09 13.52 2.13
N VAL A 212 -31.16 14.28 1.98
CA VAL A 212 -32.54 13.84 2.10
C VAL A 212 -33.23 14.16 0.78
N THR A 213 -33.64 13.12 0.04
CA THR A 213 -34.49 13.28 -1.13
C THR A 213 -35.96 13.17 -0.73
N ALA A 214 -36.73 14.24 -0.91
CA ALA A 214 -38.16 14.26 -0.66
C ALA A 214 -38.94 13.54 -1.79
N ALA A 215 -40.23 13.28 -1.54
CA ALA A 215 -41.10 12.55 -2.48
C ALA A 215 -41.27 13.27 -3.84
N ASP A 216 -41.05 14.57 -3.90
CA ASP A 216 -41.07 15.38 -5.13
C ASP A 216 -39.73 15.39 -5.88
N GLY A 217 -38.73 14.65 -5.39
CA GLY A 217 -37.39 14.57 -5.96
C GLY A 217 -36.43 15.69 -5.53
N THR A 218 -36.87 16.62 -4.67
CA THR A 218 -35.99 17.68 -4.15
C THR A 218 -34.95 17.09 -3.18
N VAL A 219 -33.69 17.51 -3.34
CA VAL A 219 -32.56 17.04 -2.52
C VAL A 219 -32.10 18.18 -1.60
N LYS A 220 -32.07 17.94 -0.29
CA LYS A 220 -31.57 18.88 0.72
C LYS A 220 -30.54 18.23 1.64
N ALA A 221 -29.70 19.03 2.30
CA ALA A 221 -28.89 18.57 3.43
C ALA A 221 -29.80 18.39 4.66
N PRO A 222 -29.54 17.40 5.52
CA PRO A 222 -30.29 17.24 6.77
C PRO A 222 -29.97 18.37 7.75
N SER A 223 -30.97 18.80 8.50
CA SER A 223 -30.80 19.61 9.71
C SER A 223 -30.68 18.71 10.96
N GLU A 224 -29.91 19.17 11.94
CA GLU A 224 -29.62 18.42 13.17
C GLU A 224 -30.90 18.03 13.91
N GLY A 225 -31.13 16.73 14.12
CA GLY A 225 -32.21 16.21 14.96
C GLY A 225 -33.64 16.33 14.39
N THR A 226 -33.83 16.70 13.12
CA THR A 226 -35.17 16.95 12.55
C THR A 226 -35.60 15.98 11.45
N GLU A 227 -34.68 15.28 10.80
CA GLU A 227 -35.01 14.41 9.65
C GLU A 227 -35.21 12.96 10.11
N ALA A 228 -36.39 12.41 9.81
CA ALA A 228 -36.72 11.02 10.11
C ALA A 228 -36.09 10.01 9.13
N LYS A 229 -35.68 10.47 7.92
CA LYS A 229 -35.13 9.62 6.84
C LYS A 229 -34.01 10.31 6.07
N CYS A 230 -33.05 9.52 5.55
CA CYS A 230 -31.93 10.00 4.72
C CYS A 230 -31.64 9.09 3.53
N ASP A 231 -30.90 9.61 2.55
CA ASP A 231 -30.53 8.86 1.36
C ASP A 231 -29.35 7.92 1.60
N ALA A 232 -28.44 8.18 2.55
CA ALA A 232 -27.30 7.29 2.82
C ALA A 232 -26.89 7.41 4.30
N PRO A 233 -27.72 6.95 5.24
CA PRO A 233 -27.40 7.07 6.66
C PRO A 233 -26.16 6.23 7.03
N GLN A 234 -25.53 6.56 8.15
CA GLN A 234 -24.40 5.84 8.69
C GLN A 234 -24.82 4.45 9.20
N PHE A 235 -24.07 3.39 8.90
CA PHE A 235 -24.46 2.01 9.27
C PHE A 235 -24.34 1.67 10.76
N ILE A 236 -23.64 2.48 11.57
CA ILE A 236 -23.47 2.22 13.01
C ILE A 236 -24.70 2.70 13.81
N TYR A 237 -25.40 3.73 13.31
CA TYR A 237 -26.43 4.43 14.06
C TYR A 237 -27.68 4.65 13.21
N ASP A 238 -28.84 4.61 13.85
CA ASP A 238 -30.12 4.75 13.15
C ASP A 238 -30.56 6.23 13.06
N LEU A 239 -29.68 7.13 12.60
CA LEU A 239 -29.99 8.56 12.56
C LEU A 239 -29.42 9.35 11.37
N CYS A 240 -30.10 10.44 11.05
CA CYS A 240 -29.70 11.41 10.03
C CYS A 240 -28.73 12.44 10.61
N GLU A 241 -27.44 12.27 10.35
CA GLU A 241 -26.41 13.18 10.86
C GLU A 241 -26.11 14.34 9.90
N ALA A 242 -26.19 15.57 10.43
CA ALA A 242 -25.71 16.76 9.75
C ALA A 242 -24.25 17.03 10.15
N GLY A 243 -23.44 17.49 9.19
CA GLY A 243 -22.08 17.95 9.46
C GLY A 243 -20.96 16.93 9.70
N PRO A 244 -21.08 15.60 9.48
CA PRO A 244 -19.95 14.71 9.71
C PRO A 244 -18.80 14.97 8.73
N ARG A 245 -17.57 14.72 9.19
CA ARG A 245 -16.33 14.99 8.44
C ARG A 245 -15.31 13.88 8.67
N VAL A 246 -14.52 13.58 7.64
CA VAL A 246 -13.46 12.58 7.69
C VAL A 246 -12.20 13.07 6.98
N ALA A 247 -11.04 12.73 7.51
CA ALA A 247 -9.76 12.97 6.88
C ALA A 247 -8.88 11.72 6.95
N SER A 248 -7.97 11.59 5.98
CA SER A 248 -6.94 10.56 6.00
C SER A 248 -5.57 11.15 5.69
N ARG A 249 -4.54 10.56 6.29
CA ARG A 249 -3.13 10.91 6.10
C ARG A 249 -2.27 9.65 6.19
N THR A 250 -1.11 9.66 5.54
CA THR A 250 -0.16 8.54 5.53
C THR A 250 1.20 9.02 6.01
N ASN A 251 1.85 8.27 6.90
CA ASN A 251 3.20 8.61 7.37
C ASN A 251 4.29 7.88 6.58
N ASP A 252 5.56 8.17 6.89
CA ASP A 252 6.73 7.64 6.17
C ASP A 252 6.92 6.12 6.32
N GLN A 253 6.27 5.49 7.31
CA GLN A 253 6.26 4.05 7.49
C GLN A 253 5.14 3.35 6.69
N GLY A 254 4.34 4.12 5.93
CA GLY A 254 3.21 3.62 5.17
C GLY A 254 1.94 3.40 6.01
N THR A 255 1.93 3.83 7.28
CA THR A 255 0.74 3.74 8.14
C THR A 255 -0.32 4.73 7.69
N ARG A 256 -1.54 4.24 7.52
CA ARG A 256 -2.74 5.01 7.18
C ARG A 256 -3.46 5.44 8.46
N TRP A 257 -3.63 6.74 8.64
CA TRP A 257 -4.36 7.34 9.75
C TRP A 257 -5.65 7.96 9.23
N VAL A 258 -6.79 7.59 9.81
CA VAL A 258 -8.12 8.11 9.49
C VAL A 258 -8.73 8.73 10.73
N LEU A 259 -9.13 9.99 10.63
CA LEU A 259 -9.80 10.75 11.68
C LEU A 259 -11.23 11.03 11.23
N LEU A 260 -12.20 10.65 12.07
CA LEU A 260 -13.63 10.80 11.83
C LEU A 260 -14.24 11.67 12.92
N CYS A 261 -14.86 12.78 12.54
CA CYS A 261 -15.63 13.65 13.41
C CYS A 261 -17.11 13.59 13.00
N ARG A 262 -17.99 13.14 13.89
CA ARG A 262 -19.41 12.94 13.58
C ARG A 262 -20.30 13.32 14.76
N LYS A 263 -21.62 13.27 14.58
CA LYS A 263 -22.60 13.83 15.55
C LYS A 263 -22.28 15.28 15.90
N SER A 264 -22.18 16.13 14.87
CA SER A 264 -22.02 17.58 15.02
C SER A 264 -23.10 18.14 15.95
N LYS A 265 -22.71 19.03 16.86
CA LYS A 265 -23.61 19.75 17.77
C LYS A 265 -23.49 21.25 17.57
N ALA A 266 -24.42 22.02 18.13
CA ALA A 266 -24.25 23.46 18.20
C ALA A 266 -22.98 23.85 19.01
N ASN A 267 -22.19 24.81 18.50
CA ASN A 267 -21.10 25.42 19.25
C ASN A 267 -21.57 26.60 20.11
N ALA A 268 -20.65 27.28 20.80
CA ALA A 268 -20.98 28.38 21.72
C ALA A 268 -21.59 29.60 20.99
N GLU A 269 -21.24 29.79 19.72
CA GLU A 269 -21.78 30.83 18.83
C GLU A 269 -23.10 30.41 18.16
N GLY A 270 -23.58 29.18 18.41
CA GLY A 270 -24.83 28.66 17.86
C GLY A 270 -24.74 28.10 16.45
N ALA A 271 -23.53 27.95 15.88
CA ALA A 271 -23.33 27.32 14.57
C ALA A 271 -23.60 25.81 14.64
N GLN A 272 -24.26 25.25 13.61
CA GLN A 272 -24.68 23.85 13.53
C GLN A 272 -24.26 23.20 12.20
N GLY A 273 -24.25 21.87 12.16
CA GLY A 273 -23.89 21.09 10.98
C GLY A 273 -22.44 21.33 10.54
N TYR A 274 -22.20 21.49 9.23
CA TYR A 274 -20.84 21.63 8.70
C TYR A 274 -20.06 22.86 9.19
N ALA A 275 -20.72 23.82 9.85
CA ALA A 275 -20.08 25.02 10.39
C ALA A 275 -19.66 24.86 11.87
N SER A 276 -20.01 23.75 12.52
CA SER A 276 -19.64 23.52 13.92
C SER A 276 -18.29 22.81 14.05
N ASP A 277 -17.51 23.27 15.02
CA ASP A 277 -16.27 22.66 15.50
C ASP A 277 -16.51 21.71 16.70
N GLN A 278 -17.76 21.44 17.06
CA GLN A 278 -18.13 20.60 18.20
C GLN A 278 -18.79 19.29 17.74
N PHE A 279 -18.27 18.15 18.22
CA PHE A 279 -18.68 16.81 17.79
C PHE A 279 -18.82 15.85 18.99
N ASN A 280 -19.92 15.12 19.08
CA ASN A 280 -20.11 14.16 20.18
C ASN A 280 -19.24 12.91 20.04
N ASP A 281 -18.82 12.58 18.81
CA ASP A 281 -18.10 11.35 18.49
C ASP A 281 -16.93 11.70 17.56
N ILE A 282 -15.72 11.60 18.11
CA ILE A 282 -14.45 11.81 17.42
C ILE A 282 -13.64 10.54 17.59
N ALA A 283 -13.35 9.86 16.48
CA ALA A 283 -12.65 8.60 16.45
C ALA A 283 -11.44 8.67 15.51
N MET A 284 -10.36 7.99 15.86
CA MET A 284 -9.19 7.89 15.01
C MET A 284 -8.70 6.45 14.93
N VAL A 285 -8.39 6.00 13.71
CA VAL A 285 -7.85 4.68 13.42
C VAL A 285 -6.52 4.83 12.71
N GLY A 286 -5.46 4.22 13.26
CA GLY A 286 -4.17 4.08 12.60
C GLY A 286 -3.95 2.63 12.22
N HIS A 287 -3.69 2.33 10.95
CA HIS A 287 -3.44 0.98 10.47
C HIS A 287 -2.26 0.95 9.50
N ASN A 288 -1.31 0.04 9.75
CA ASN A 288 -0.25 -0.23 8.80
C ASN A 288 -0.59 -1.50 7.98
N PRO A 289 -0.82 -1.38 6.67
CA PRO A 289 -1.24 -2.51 5.83
C PRO A 289 -0.16 -3.58 5.64
N PHE A 290 1.09 -3.28 6.02
CA PHE A 290 2.22 -4.19 5.91
C PHE A 290 2.48 -4.95 7.22
N THR A 291 2.38 -4.29 8.37
CA THR A 291 2.58 -4.99 9.66
C THR A 291 1.27 -5.56 10.21
N GLY A 292 0.13 -5.01 9.79
CA GLY A 292 -1.21 -5.33 10.29
C GLY A 292 -1.56 -4.63 11.60
N LYS A 293 -0.59 -3.97 12.22
CA LYS A 293 -0.78 -3.29 13.50
C LYS A 293 -1.81 -2.17 13.34
N THR A 294 -2.71 -2.09 14.32
CA THR A 294 -3.81 -1.14 14.33
C THR A 294 -4.01 -0.56 15.72
N CYS A 295 -4.24 0.76 15.75
CA CYS A 295 -4.65 1.49 16.95
C CYS A 295 -6.00 2.18 16.75
N PHE A 296 -6.79 2.20 17.81
CA PHE A 296 -8.09 2.85 17.89
C PHE A 296 -8.08 3.89 19.00
N PHE A 297 -8.60 5.08 18.71
CA PHE A 297 -8.82 6.14 19.68
C PHE A 297 -10.25 6.63 19.57
N GLN A 298 -10.87 6.90 20.72
CA GLN A 298 -12.21 7.45 20.82
C GLN A 298 -12.21 8.55 21.87
N ASN A 299 -12.89 9.66 21.58
CA ASN A 299 -13.11 10.71 22.56
C ASN A 299 -14.01 10.23 23.72
N ALA A 300 -14.07 11.01 24.80
CA ALA A 300 -15.10 10.84 25.81
C ALA A 300 -16.48 11.19 25.23
N LEU A 301 -17.15 10.21 24.63
CA LEU A 301 -18.42 10.35 23.91
C LEU A 301 -19.40 11.26 24.67
N TYR A 302 -19.94 12.27 23.98
CA TYR A 302 -20.89 13.26 24.50
C TYR A 302 -20.42 14.16 25.65
N SER A 303 -19.20 14.00 26.18
CA SER A 303 -18.69 14.82 27.30
C SER A 303 -17.47 15.68 26.95
N LYS A 304 -16.60 15.21 26.04
CA LYS A 304 -15.46 15.97 25.51
C LYS A 304 -15.62 16.09 23.99
N THR A 305 -16.14 17.23 23.55
CA THR A 305 -16.67 17.42 22.18
C THR A 305 -15.88 18.39 21.33
N ASP A 306 -14.72 18.86 21.79
CA ASP A 306 -13.92 19.87 21.11
C ASP A 306 -13.21 19.27 19.89
N GLY A 307 -13.83 19.41 18.71
CA GLY A 307 -13.26 19.00 17.44
C GLY A 307 -12.42 20.09 16.77
N GLY A 308 -12.46 21.33 17.26
CA GLY A 308 -11.60 22.43 16.80
C GLY A 308 -10.17 22.32 17.34
N ASN A 309 -9.98 21.63 18.47
CA ASN A 309 -8.68 21.50 19.15
C ASN A 309 -8.36 20.04 19.50
N ILE A 310 -8.42 19.12 18.53
CA ILE A 310 -8.10 17.71 18.76
C ILE A 310 -6.63 17.58 19.18
N PRO A 311 -6.33 17.01 20.37
CA PRO A 311 -4.96 16.79 20.80
C PRO A 311 -4.38 15.51 20.19
N HIS A 312 -3.06 15.46 20.03
CA HIS A 312 -2.36 14.21 19.72
C HIS A 312 -2.56 13.20 20.87
N PRO A 313 -2.94 11.92 20.62
CA PRO A 313 -3.18 10.94 21.69
C PRO A 313 -1.98 10.68 22.61
N ALA A 314 -0.75 10.75 22.09
CA ALA A 314 0.47 10.61 22.89
C ALA A 314 0.89 11.87 23.66
N ASP A 315 0.16 12.99 23.54
CA ASP A 315 0.47 14.22 24.27
C ASP A 315 0.16 14.03 25.76
N GLN A 316 1.17 14.22 26.61
CA GLN A 316 1.10 13.89 28.03
C GLN A 316 0.17 14.82 28.82
N GLU A 317 -0.05 16.04 28.34
CA GLU A 317 -0.87 17.05 29.03
C GLU A 317 -2.25 17.21 28.39
N LYS A 318 -2.32 17.26 27.05
CA LYS A 318 -3.53 17.65 26.33
C LYS A 318 -4.44 16.48 26.01
N SER A 319 -3.91 15.25 25.91
CA SER A 319 -4.71 14.09 25.49
C SER A 319 -5.92 13.85 26.40
N VAL A 320 -5.81 14.09 27.72
CA VAL A 320 -6.93 13.93 28.67
C VAL A 320 -8.10 14.86 28.37
N ASN A 321 -7.89 15.93 27.60
CA ASN A 321 -8.94 16.88 27.27
C ASN A 321 -9.92 16.36 26.21
N LEU A 322 -9.57 15.27 25.51
CA LEU A 322 -10.44 14.67 24.50
C LEU A 322 -10.53 13.16 24.62
N TRP A 323 -9.40 12.47 24.53
CA TRP A 323 -9.34 11.00 24.49
C TRP A 323 -9.69 10.42 25.86
N SER A 324 -10.42 9.31 25.85
CA SER A 324 -10.85 8.64 27.08
C SER A 324 -10.63 7.15 26.91
N GLY A 325 -10.14 6.50 27.97
CA GLY A 325 -9.93 5.05 28.00
C GLY A 325 -9.03 4.47 26.90
N VAL A 326 -8.78 3.17 27.01
CA VAL A 326 -8.16 2.39 25.94
C VAL A 326 -9.24 1.53 25.29
N HIS A 327 -9.63 1.92 24.08
CA HIS A 327 -10.70 1.32 23.31
C HIS A 327 -10.07 0.45 22.20
N GLY A 328 -10.35 -0.86 22.21
CA GLY A 328 -9.68 -1.80 21.32
C GLY A 328 -10.51 -3.05 21.08
N GLY A 329 -9.99 -4.21 21.49
CA GLY A 329 -10.59 -5.51 21.21
C GLY A 329 -11.75 -5.86 22.14
N GLU A 330 -12.30 -7.06 21.93
CA GLU A 330 -13.40 -7.55 22.76
C GLU A 330 -12.98 -7.65 24.23
N GLY A 331 -13.89 -7.23 25.12
CA GLY A 331 -13.64 -7.21 26.57
C GLY A 331 -13.13 -5.88 27.14
N SER A 332 -13.03 -4.80 26.35
CA SER A 332 -12.70 -3.46 26.89
C SER A 332 -13.42 -2.32 26.18
N GLY A 333 -13.90 -1.35 26.97
CA GLY A 333 -14.46 -0.10 26.47
C GLY A 333 -15.60 -0.32 25.47
N ILE A 334 -15.59 0.43 24.37
CA ILE A 334 -16.56 0.31 23.27
C ILE A 334 -16.31 -0.86 22.31
N GLN A 335 -15.24 -1.64 22.51
CA GLN A 335 -14.93 -2.84 21.71
C GLN A 335 -14.84 -2.60 20.19
N CYS A 336 -14.03 -1.62 19.78
CA CYS A 336 -13.83 -1.22 18.39
C CYS A 336 -13.62 -2.41 17.43
N ALA A 337 -12.83 -3.42 17.81
CA ALA A 337 -12.55 -4.56 16.92
C ALA A 337 -13.79 -5.43 16.62
N ASN A 338 -14.83 -5.43 17.48
CA ASN A 338 -16.07 -6.15 17.19
C ASN A 338 -16.87 -5.47 16.07
N CYS A 339 -16.84 -4.13 15.99
CA CYS A 339 -17.41 -3.37 14.88
C CYS A 339 -16.52 -3.40 13.62
N HIS A 340 -15.21 -3.43 13.82
CA HIS A 340 -14.17 -3.51 12.79
C HIS A 340 -13.69 -4.96 12.59
N ASP A 341 -14.60 -5.92 12.68
CA ASP A 341 -14.30 -7.37 12.70
C ASP A 341 -13.72 -7.90 11.38
N ALA A 342 -14.12 -7.31 10.27
CA ALA A 342 -13.57 -7.58 8.96
C ALA A 342 -12.22 -6.90 8.78
N ASP A 343 -12.17 -5.57 8.87
CA ASP A 343 -10.97 -4.81 8.56
C ASP A 343 -10.92 -3.52 9.40
N PRO A 344 -9.73 -2.91 9.57
CA PRO A 344 -9.56 -1.70 10.37
C PRO A 344 -10.37 -0.51 9.86
N PHE A 345 -10.71 -0.47 8.57
CA PHE A 345 -11.57 0.55 8.00
C PHE A 345 -12.89 -0.06 7.52
N ILE A 346 -13.98 0.53 7.98
CA ILE A 346 -15.33 0.13 7.59
C ILE A 346 -15.77 0.99 6.41
N HIS A 347 -16.14 0.35 5.30
CA HIS A 347 -16.65 1.02 4.12
C HIS A 347 -18.16 0.88 4.00
N THR A 348 -18.84 1.98 3.70
CA THR A 348 -20.30 2.06 3.48
C THR A 348 -20.57 3.18 2.46
N PRO A 349 -21.74 3.19 1.78
CA PRO A 349 -22.11 4.28 0.88
C PRO A 349 -22.05 5.66 1.55
N TRP A 350 -22.29 5.71 2.87
CA TRP A 350 -22.17 6.92 3.67
C TRP A 350 -20.73 7.44 3.72
N ILE A 351 -19.80 6.68 4.31
CA ILE A 351 -18.42 7.17 4.51
C ILE A 351 -17.64 7.26 3.20
N ASP A 352 -17.91 6.38 2.23
CA ASP A 352 -17.31 6.42 0.89
C ASP A 352 -17.86 7.57 0.03
N GLY A 353 -18.96 8.20 0.48
CA GLY A 353 -19.48 9.44 -0.08
C GLY A 353 -18.51 10.61 0.13
N ALA A 354 -17.71 10.61 1.20
CA ALA A 354 -16.65 11.59 1.37
C ALA A 354 -15.55 11.30 0.37
N LYS A 355 -15.42 12.19 -0.60
CA LYS A 355 -14.50 12.03 -1.72
C LYS A 355 -13.48 13.15 -1.75
N ASP A 356 -12.27 12.79 -2.13
CA ASP A 356 -11.26 13.77 -2.50
C ASP A 356 -11.66 14.49 -3.80
N GLN A 357 -10.83 15.44 -4.23
CA GLN A 357 -11.06 16.18 -5.47
C GLN A 357 -11.03 15.28 -6.71
N ALA A 358 -10.44 14.08 -6.61
CA ALA A 358 -10.43 13.07 -7.65
C ALA A 358 -11.72 12.22 -7.67
N GLY A 359 -12.59 12.32 -6.67
CA GLY A 359 -13.79 11.48 -6.56
C GLY A 359 -13.54 10.12 -5.91
N ARG A 360 -12.35 9.90 -5.33
CA ARG A 360 -12.01 8.69 -4.58
C ARG A 360 -12.43 8.84 -3.12
N PRO A 361 -12.82 7.76 -2.44
CA PRO A 361 -13.09 7.79 -1.01
C PRO A 361 -11.90 8.37 -0.23
N ILE A 362 -12.17 9.23 0.76
CA ILE A 362 -11.14 9.76 1.66
C ILE A 362 -10.57 8.65 2.53
N VAL A 363 -11.42 7.70 2.96
CA VAL A 363 -10.99 6.54 3.73
C VAL A 363 -10.27 5.56 2.79
N PRO A 364 -9.04 5.13 3.12
CA PRO A 364 -8.29 4.17 2.30
C PRO A 364 -9.09 2.90 2.05
N LYS A 365 -9.24 2.51 0.78
CA LYS A 365 -10.15 1.44 0.37
C LYS A 365 -9.44 0.37 -0.45
N MET A 366 -9.73 -0.89 -0.12
CA MET A 366 -9.22 -2.04 -0.87
C MET A 366 -9.64 -1.98 -2.34
N GLY A 367 -8.71 -2.29 -3.26
CA GLY A 367 -8.93 -2.21 -4.70
C GLY A 367 -8.89 -0.79 -5.29
N ILE A 368 -8.79 0.25 -4.45
CA ILE A 368 -8.52 1.64 -4.85
C ILE A 368 -7.09 2.02 -4.45
N ASP A 369 -6.71 1.76 -3.20
CA ASP A 369 -5.37 2.07 -2.69
C ASP A 369 -4.38 0.92 -2.95
N PRO A 370 -3.20 1.19 -3.56
CA PRO A 370 -2.27 0.15 -4.00
C PRO A 370 -1.61 -0.64 -2.85
N ASP A 371 -1.49 -0.02 -1.68
CA ASP A 371 -0.92 -0.65 -0.48
C ASP A 371 -1.94 -1.53 0.25
N LEU A 372 -3.24 -1.35 -0.03
CA LEU A 372 -4.33 -2.21 0.40
C LEU A 372 -4.64 -3.20 -0.73
N ALA A 373 -3.66 -4.04 -1.03
CA ALA A 373 -3.74 -5.01 -2.11
C ALA A 373 -4.86 -6.03 -1.88
N LEU A 374 -5.62 -6.34 -2.93
CA LEU A 374 -6.67 -7.36 -2.87
C LEU A 374 -6.09 -8.73 -2.59
N GLY A 375 -6.79 -9.50 -1.77
CA GLY A 375 -6.32 -10.72 -1.12
C GLY A 375 -6.82 -10.75 0.32
N ALA A 376 -8.12 -10.49 0.49
CA ALA A 376 -8.71 -10.03 1.74
C ALA A 376 -8.55 -10.97 2.95
N LEU A 377 -8.23 -12.24 2.70
CA LEU A 377 -8.02 -13.22 3.78
C LEU A 377 -6.60 -13.20 4.36
N ASP A 378 -5.62 -12.65 3.62
CA ASP A 378 -4.19 -12.72 3.95
C ASP A 378 -3.63 -11.37 4.45
N THR A 379 -4.39 -10.28 4.29
CA THR A 379 -3.99 -8.97 4.78
C THR A 379 -3.94 -9.01 6.31
N PRO A 380 -2.84 -8.55 6.93
CA PRO A 380 -2.73 -8.64 8.36
C PRO A 380 -3.56 -7.58 9.07
N TYR A 381 -4.12 -7.94 10.21
CA TYR A 381 -4.86 -7.04 11.07
C TYR A 381 -4.78 -7.52 12.53
N ALA A 382 -4.13 -6.72 13.38
CA ALA A 382 -3.95 -6.98 14.80
C ALA A 382 -3.91 -5.68 15.60
N LEU A 383 -4.39 -5.73 16.84
CA LEU A 383 -4.33 -4.57 17.73
C LEU A 383 -2.96 -4.45 18.37
N VAL A 384 -2.50 -3.22 18.52
CA VAL A 384 -1.31 -2.92 19.33
C VAL A 384 -1.59 -3.32 20.79
N ASN A 385 -0.62 -4.00 21.41
CA ASN A 385 -0.69 -4.51 22.78
C ASN A 385 -1.89 -5.45 23.06
N LEU A 386 -2.30 -6.24 22.05
CA LEU A 386 -3.46 -7.14 22.13
C LEU A 386 -3.41 -8.06 23.36
N LYS A 387 -2.26 -8.68 23.64
CA LYS A 387 -2.14 -9.67 24.72
C LYS A 387 -2.05 -9.00 26.09
N GLY A 388 -1.24 -7.93 26.21
CA GLY A 388 -1.13 -7.15 27.45
C GLY A 388 -2.46 -6.54 27.90
N GLN A 389 -3.37 -6.25 26.95
CA GLN A 389 -4.72 -5.80 27.27
C GLN A 389 -5.73 -6.91 27.56
N GLY A 390 -5.38 -8.17 27.29
CA GLY A 390 -6.28 -9.32 27.40
C GLY A 390 -7.43 -9.29 26.38
N TRP A 391 -7.22 -8.65 25.23
CA TRP A 391 -8.22 -8.49 24.19
C TRP A 391 -8.33 -9.73 23.30
N LYS A 392 -9.51 -9.93 22.71
CA LYS A 392 -9.75 -10.93 21.66
C LYS A 392 -10.09 -10.25 20.34
N MET A 393 -9.60 -10.83 19.26
CA MET A 393 -9.95 -10.47 17.88
C MET A 393 -11.06 -11.40 17.37
N PRO A 394 -12.00 -10.88 16.57
CA PRO A 394 -12.93 -11.70 15.80
C PRO A 394 -12.20 -12.67 14.87
N LYS A 395 -12.88 -13.75 14.47
CA LYS A 395 -12.45 -14.68 13.44
C LYS A 395 -12.99 -14.27 12.08
N GLN A 396 -12.35 -14.74 11.01
CA GLN A 396 -12.78 -14.55 9.63
C GLN A 396 -13.31 -15.84 9.00
N LEU A 397 -14.33 -15.72 8.15
CA LEU A 397 -14.82 -16.84 7.34
C LEU A 397 -13.95 -16.99 6.08
N VAL A 398 -13.51 -18.22 5.79
CA VAL A 398 -12.66 -18.53 4.61
C VAL A 398 -13.27 -19.59 3.68
N SER A 399 -14.57 -19.85 3.81
CA SER A 399 -15.30 -20.82 2.99
C SER A 399 -15.39 -20.37 1.53
N THR A 400 -15.14 -21.29 0.60
CA THR A 400 -15.13 -21.01 -0.85
C THR A 400 -16.48 -20.54 -1.39
N GLU A 401 -17.56 -20.93 -0.74
CA GLU A 401 -18.94 -20.60 -1.05
C GLU A 401 -19.23 -19.10 -0.84
N ALA A 402 -18.46 -18.44 0.04
CA ALA A 402 -18.55 -17.00 0.29
C ALA A 402 -17.68 -16.16 -0.67
N ASN A 403 -16.97 -16.78 -1.62
CA ASN A 403 -15.98 -16.09 -2.46
C ASN A 403 -16.52 -14.95 -3.32
N ALA A 404 -17.83 -14.87 -3.59
CA ALA A 404 -18.37 -13.70 -4.29
C ALA A 404 -18.18 -12.41 -3.47
N CYS A 405 -18.23 -12.48 -2.13
CA CYS A 405 -17.95 -11.37 -1.22
C CYS A 405 -16.47 -11.32 -0.83
N LEU A 406 -15.86 -12.48 -0.52
CA LEU A 406 -14.48 -12.56 0.02
C LEU A 406 -13.37 -12.12 -0.95
N LYS A 407 -13.70 -11.89 -2.22
CA LYS A 407 -12.76 -11.32 -3.21
C LYS A 407 -12.37 -9.88 -2.89
N CYS A 408 -13.25 -9.12 -2.22
CA CYS A 408 -13.09 -7.68 -2.04
C CYS A 408 -12.76 -7.28 -0.60
N HIS A 409 -13.24 -8.03 0.39
CA HIS A 409 -12.95 -7.83 1.81
C HIS A 409 -13.23 -9.12 2.58
N ARG A 410 -12.71 -9.27 3.80
CA ARG A 410 -13.03 -10.44 4.63
C ARG A 410 -14.37 -10.24 5.32
N MET A 411 -14.89 -11.32 5.91
CA MET A 411 -16.09 -11.28 6.75
C MET A 411 -15.76 -11.82 8.13
N GLY A 412 -15.90 -10.97 9.15
CA GLY A 412 -15.67 -11.32 10.55
C GLY A 412 -16.88 -11.99 11.20
N ASP A 413 -16.69 -12.71 12.31
CA ASP A 413 -17.76 -13.25 13.17
C ASP A 413 -18.26 -12.26 14.23
N GLY A 414 -18.00 -10.96 14.02
CA GLY A 414 -18.46 -9.89 14.91
C GLY A 414 -19.72 -9.22 14.38
N ARG A 415 -19.77 -7.89 14.54
CA ARG A 415 -20.97 -7.09 14.33
C ARG A 415 -21.59 -7.21 12.94
N TRP A 416 -20.75 -7.41 11.91
CA TRP A 416 -21.20 -7.48 10.53
C TRP A 416 -22.07 -8.70 10.30
N SER A 417 -21.58 -9.88 10.71
CA SER A 417 -22.30 -11.15 10.60
C SER A 417 -23.50 -11.22 11.54
N ASP A 418 -23.42 -10.61 12.72
CA ASP A 418 -24.51 -10.64 13.71
C ASP A 418 -25.73 -9.81 13.34
N SER A 419 -25.57 -8.67 12.64
CA SER A 419 -26.71 -7.74 12.47
C SER A 419 -26.66 -6.73 11.31
N TRP A 420 -25.53 -6.50 10.66
CA TRP A 420 -25.45 -5.48 9.59
C TRP A 420 -25.57 -6.04 8.19
N ILE A 421 -25.32 -7.33 8.00
CA ILE A 421 -25.42 -7.99 6.69
C ILE A 421 -26.86 -7.92 6.12
N GLU A 422 -27.89 -7.98 6.96
CA GLU A 422 -29.31 -7.81 6.56
C GLU A 422 -29.61 -6.41 5.97
N ARG A 423 -28.79 -5.40 6.29
CA ARG A 423 -28.90 -4.05 5.71
C ARG A 423 -28.46 -4.02 4.24
N LEU A 424 -27.56 -4.94 3.83
CA LEU A 424 -26.98 -5.01 2.48
C LEU A 424 -27.98 -5.51 1.44
N GLU A 425 -28.89 -6.39 1.83
CA GLU A 425 -29.96 -6.90 0.97
C GLU A 425 -31.31 -6.21 1.23
N GLY A 426 -31.32 -5.20 2.11
CA GLY A 426 -32.51 -4.43 2.45
C GLY A 426 -33.60 -5.27 3.11
N THR A 427 -33.25 -6.25 3.94
CA THR A 427 -34.21 -7.03 4.74
C THR A 427 -34.40 -6.45 6.14
N ASP A 428 -33.43 -5.67 6.65
CA ASP A 428 -33.53 -4.95 7.93
C ASP A 428 -34.66 -3.90 7.93
N THR A 429 -35.70 -4.17 8.72
CA THR A 429 -36.87 -3.30 8.86
C THR A 429 -36.59 -2.01 9.64
N SER A 430 -35.64 -2.03 10.58
CA SER A 430 -35.22 -0.83 11.32
C SER A 430 -34.52 0.15 10.37
N TRP A 431 -33.68 -0.38 9.48
CA TRP A 431 -32.96 0.38 8.46
C TRP A 431 -33.90 0.98 7.40
N LYS A 432 -34.91 0.24 6.96
CA LYS A 432 -35.95 0.75 6.05
C LYS A 432 -36.71 1.96 6.60
N ASN A 433 -36.85 2.05 7.92
CA ASN A 433 -37.61 3.13 8.56
C ASN A 433 -36.85 4.47 8.57
N ILE A 434 -35.52 4.44 8.47
CA ILE A 434 -34.66 5.64 8.48
C ILE A 434 -34.07 5.99 7.11
N THR A 435 -34.42 5.24 6.07
CA THR A 435 -33.94 5.45 4.70
C THR A 435 -35.06 6.00 3.81
N THR A 436 -34.70 6.88 2.86
CA THR A 436 -35.65 7.42 1.87
C THR A 436 -36.08 6.35 0.87
N ASP A 437 -37.19 6.61 0.17
CA ASP A 437 -37.65 5.73 -0.90
C ASP A 437 -36.63 5.64 -2.04
N LYS A 438 -35.85 6.71 -2.26
CA LYS A 438 -34.71 6.72 -3.19
C LYS A 438 -33.65 5.69 -2.80
N TYR A 439 -33.21 5.66 -1.54
CA TYR A 439 -32.22 4.67 -1.12
C TYR A 439 -32.74 3.24 -1.24
N ASN A 440 -34.03 3.03 -0.97
CA ASN A 440 -34.66 1.72 -1.05
C ASN A 440 -34.89 1.21 -2.49
N ALA A 441 -34.60 2.03 -3.51
CA ALA A 441 -34.62 1.59 -4.90
C ALA A 441 -33.51 0.55 -5.17
N PRO A 442 -33.75 -0.46 -6.05
CA PRO A 442 -32.78 -1.52 -6.33
C PRO A 442 -31.36 -1.05 -6.66
N GLU A 443 -31.23 0.08 -7.35
CA GLU A 443 -29.94 0.66 -7.76
C GLU A 443 -29.08 1.17 -6.59
N HIS A 444 -29.67 1.30 -5.39
CA HIS A 444 -29.06 1.90 -4.23
C HIS A 444 -29.02 0.96 -3.02
N LYS A 445 -30.08 0.17 -2.79
CA LYS A 445 -30.12 -0.75 -1.64
C LYS A 445 -29.07 -1.86 -1.74
N TYR A 446 -28.80 -2.38 -2.94
CA TYR A 446 -27.82 -3.43 -3.19
C TYR A 446 -26.49 -2.81 -3.63
N TRP A 447 -25.69 -2.34 -2.68
CA TRP A 447 -24.48 -1.57 -2.99
C TRP A 447 -23.19 -2.40 -3.09
N MET A 448 -23.29 -3.74 -2.96
CA MET A 448 -22.18 -4.68 -3.11
C MET A 448 -22.57 -5.85 -4.03
N PRO A 449 -21.69 -6.29 -4.95
CA PRO A 449 -20.35 -5.79 -5.23
C PRO A 449 -20.38 -4.49 -6.05
N THR A 450 -19.37 -3.63 -5.91
CA THR A 450 -19.36 -2.26 -6.45
C THR A 450 -19.22 -2.17 -7.98
N ASP A 451 -18.92 -3.28 -8.65
CA ASP A 451 -18.74 -3.38 -10.10
C ASP A 451 -20.01 -3.82 -10.85
N VAL A 452 -21.07 -4.18 -10.12
CA VAL A 452 -22.36 -4.61 -10.69
C VAL A 452 -23.46 -3.70 -10.17
N LEU A 453 -24.18 -3.04 -11.09
CA LEU A 453 -25.37 -2.28 -10.75
C LEU A 453 -26.61 -3.15 -10.93
N PHE A 454 -27.35 -3.39 -9.84
CA PHE A 454 -28.64 -4.08 -9.88
C PHE A 454 -29.76 -3.06 -10.02
N THR A 455 -30.57 -3.16 -11.07
CA THR A 455 -31.72 -2.26 -11.30
C THR A 455 -33.05 -2.92 -10.94
N THR A 456 -33.04 -4.18 -10.52
CA THR A 456 -34.25 -4.92 -10.10
C THR A 456 -33.92 -5.95 -9.01
N ASP A 457 -34.92 -6.30 -8.19
CA ASP A 457 -34.78 -7.35 -7.16
C ASP A 457 -34.49 -8.73 -7.76
N ALA A 458 -35.08 -9.04 -8.92
CA ALA A 458 -34.84 -10.31 -9.60
C ALA A 458 -33.39 -10.48 -10.07
N GLN A 459 -32.69 -9.40 -10.44
CA GLN A 459 -31.27 -9.46 -10.79
C GLN A 459 -30.40 -9.75 -9.56
N TRP A 460 -30.75 -9.17 -8.40
CA TRP A 460 -30.08 -9.43 -7.14
C TRP A 460 -30.27 -10.88 -6.70
N ASP A 461 -31.52 -11.36 -6.66
CA ASP A 461 -31.88 -12.72 -6.22
C ASP A 461 -31.18 -13.81 -7.05
N ALA A 462 -30.94 -13.57 -8.34
CA ALA A 462 -30.27 -14.51 -9.23
C ALA A 462 -28.73 -14.46 -9.14
N SER A 463 -28.16 -13.47 -8.46
CA SER A 463 -26.71 -13.20 -8.44
C SER A 463 -25.93 -14.19 -7.59
N ASP A 464 -24.63 -14.36 -7.91
CA ASP A 464 -23.73 -15.14 -7.05
C ASP A 464 -23.41 -14.43 -5.73
N SER A 465 -23.53 -13.10 -5.70
CA SER A 465 -23.39 -12.28 -4.51
C SER A 465 -24.49 -12.60 -3.48
N LYS A 466 -25.74 -12.74 -3.93
CA LYS A 466 -26.85 -13.14 -3.06
C LYS A 466 -26.65 -14.54 -2.47
N LYS A 467 -26.24 -15.51 -3.29
CA LYS A 467 -25.96 -16.88 -2.81
C LYS A 467 -24.83 -16.91 -1.77
N ALA A 468 -23.78 -16.12 -1.99
CA ALA A 468 -22.69 -15.99 -1.02
C ALA A 468 -23.17 -15.31 0.28
N LEU A 469 -24.04 -14.30 0.20
CA LEU A 469 -24.63 -13.62 1.34
C LEU A 469 -25.49 -14.58 2.19
N ASP A 470 -26.32 -15.41 1.55
CA ASP A 470 -27.15 -16.42 2.24
C ASP A 470 -26.31 -17.46 2.97
N PHE A 471 -25.20 -17.88 2.36
CA PHE A 471 -24.25 -18.78 2.98
C PHE A 471 -23.55 -18.12 4.17
N LEU A 472 -23.13 -16.85 4.04
CA LEU A 472 -22.56 -16.05 5.12
C LEU A 472 -23.51 -15.96 6.32
N GLN A 473 -24.78 -15.62 6.10
CA GLN A 473 -25.79 -15.55 7.15
C GLN A 473 -25.98 -16.91 7.84
N THR A 474 -26.02 -18.00 7.06
CA THR A 474 -26.11 -19.36 7.62
C THR A 474 -24.94 -19.67 8.55
N CYS A 475 -23.72 -19.28 8.16
CA CYS A 475 -22.54 -19.46 8.99
C CYS A 475 -22.49 -18.53 10.21
N ALA A 476 -23.08 -17.34 10.12
CA ALA A 476 -23.23 -16.43 11.26
C ALA A 476 -24.20 -17.02 12.30
N ASP A 477 -25.39 -17.45 11.86
CA ASP A 477 -26.43 -17.98 12.74
C ASP A 477 -26.03 -19.33 13.37
N ALA A 478 -25.29 -20.16 12.62
CA ALA A 478 -24.85 -21.48 13.03
C ALA A 478 -23.39 -21.76 12.62
N PRO A 479 -22.38 -21.24 13.36
CA PRO A 479 -20.96 -21.31 13.01
C PRO A 479 -20.37 -22.72 12.87
N THR A 480 -21.05 -23.74 13.38
CA THR A 480 -20.62 -25.15 13.33
C THR A 480 -21.22 -25.93 12.17
N THR A 481 -22.00 -25.28 11.29
CA THR A 481 -22.61 -25.90 10.12
C THR A 481 -21.53 -26.44 9.17
N PRO A 482 -21.68 -27.66 8.60
CA PRO A 482 -20.73 -28.21 7.64
C PRO A 482 -20.48 -27.27 6.46
N GLY A 483 -19.21 -26.93 6.22
CA GLY A 483 -18.79 -25.96 5.18
C GLY A 483 -18.43 -24.59 5.72
N CYS A 484 -18.86 -24.20 6.93
CA CYS A 484 -18.41 -22.98 7.59
C CYS A 484 -17.00 -23.16 8.16
N VAL A 485 -16.02 -22.43 7.62
CA VAL A 485 -14.63 -22.50 8.05
C VAL A 485 -14.21 -21.15 8.61
N TRP A 486 -14.24 -21.02 9.93
CA TRP A 486 -13.79 -19.83 10.66
C TRP A 486 -12.33 -19.98 11.07
N ARG A 487 -11.51 -18.96 10.81
CA ARG A 487 -10.07 -18.92 11.13
C ARG A 487 -9.72 -17.62 11.83
N ASP A 488 -8.64 -17.63 12.61
CA ASP A 488 -8.10 -16.40 13.18
C ASP A 488 -7.67 -15.44 12.05
N ILE A 489 -7.83 -14.15 12.30
CA ILE A 489 -7.34 -13.10 11.40
C ILE A 489 -5.80 -13.11 11.43
N PRO A 490 -5.10 -12.99 10.28
CA PRO A 490 -3.64 -12.98 10.28
C PRO A 490 -3.15 -11.73 11.01
N SER A 491 -2.27 -11.87 11.98
CA SER A 491 -1.72 -10.72 12.71
C SER A 491 -0.44 -10.14 12.10
N THR A 492 0.11 -10.81 11.09
CA THR A 492 1.34 -10.42 10.38
C THR A 492 1.22 -10.76 8.90
N LEU A 493 1.92 -10.00 8.03
CA LEU A 493 1.86 -10.21 6.58
C LEU A 493 2.32 -11.64 6.24
N GLY A 494 1.36 -12.47 5.82
CA GLY A 494 1.58 -13.90 5.69
C GLY A 494 1.72 -14.58 7.05
N GLY A 495 0.65 -15.27 7.45
CA GLY A 495 0.44 -15.72 8.82
C GLY A 495 1.45 -16.75 9.35
N ALA A 496 1.03 -17.49 10.38
CA ALA A 496 1.80 -18.59 10.98
C ALA A 496 2.16 -19.73 9.98
N GLU A 497 1.69 -19.65 8.74
CA GLU A 497 2.00 -20.52 7.59
C GLU A 497 3.25 -20.08 6.80
N GLY A 498 4.13 -19.21 7.34
CA GLY A 498 5.44 -18.97 6.75
C GLY A 498 6.20 -20.30 6.55
N GLY A 499 6.77 -20.51 5.38
CA GLY A 499 7.46 -21.74 5.01
C GLY A 499 6.90 -22.34 3.73
N GLY A 500 7.67 -23.23 3.13
CA GLY A 500 7.32 -23.90 1.88
C GLY A 500 8.42 -23.76 0.85
N ARG A 501 8.28 -24.51 -0.25
CA ARG A 501 9.20 -24.44 -1.37
C ARG A 501 8.85 -23.25 -2.24
N LEU A 502 9.85 -22.70 -2.92
CA LEU A 502 9.60 -21.82 -4.06
C LEU A 502 8.68 -22.53 -5.09
N ARG A 503 8.80 -23.87 -5.18
CA ARG A 503 7.94 -24.77 -5.95
C ARG A 503 7.93 -26.18 -5.34
N ASN A 504 6.77 -26.78 -5.12
CA ASN A 504 6.66 -28.19 -4.73
C ASN A 504 6.66 -29.13 -5.95
N PRO A 505 7.20 -30.37 -5.82
CA PRO A 505 7.14 -31.35 -6.89
C PRO A 505 5.70 -31.77 -7.20
N VAL A 506 5.35 -31.86 -8.48
CA VAL A 506 4.04 -32.30 -8.94
C VAL A 506 4.14 -33.60 -9.73
N ALA A 507 3.44 -34.65 -9.28
CA ALA A 507 3.43 -35.97 -9.91
C ALA A 507 2.36 -36.10 -11.01
N LEU A 508 2.36 -35.18 -11.98
CA LEU A 508 1.48 -35.22 -13.15
C LEU A 508 2.26 -35.66 -14.41
N SER A 509 1.57 -36.36 -15.31
CA SER A 509 2.08 -36.60 -16.67
C SER A 509 2.13 -35.28 -17.45
N ASP A 510 3.03 -35.17 -18.43
CA ASP A 510 3.18 -33.94 -19.21
C ASP A 510 1.89 -33.48 -19.91
N VAL A 511 1.01 -34.43 -20.28
CA VAL A 511 -0.30 -34.13 -20.90
C VAL A 511 -1.26 -33.46 -19.93
N GLU A 512 -1.34 -33.98 -18.70
CA GLU A 512 -2.23 -33.43 -17.69
C GLU A 512 -1.66 -32.13 -17.11
N LEU A 513 -0.34 -32.08 -16.92
CA LEU A 513 0.39 -30.91 -16.46
C LEU A 513 0.20 -29.71 -17.40
N SER A 514 0.41 -29.90 -18.70
CA SER A 514 0.26 -28.81 -19.69
C SER A 514 -1.19 -28.31 -19.78
N LYS A 515 -2.17 -29.21 -19.68
CA LYS A 515 -3.60 -28.85 -19.70
C LYS A 515 -4.00 -28.03 -18.48
N GLN A 516 -3.57 -28.43 -17.29
CA GLN A 516 -3.90 -27.69 -16.05
C GLN A 516 -3.17 -26.34 -16.02
N ALA A 517 -1.86 -26.32 -16.32
CA ALA A 517 -1.07 -25.09 -16.31
C ALA A 517 -1.61 -24.04 -17.29
N THR A 518 -1.93 -24.42 -18.53
CA THR A 518 -2.51 -23.49 -19.52
C THR A 518 -3.92 -23.01 -19.17
N THR A 519 -4.68 -23.80 -18.40
CA THR A 519 -5.99 -23.40 -17.87
C THR A 519 -5.85 -22.40 -16.73
N ILE A 520 -4.96 -22.64 -15.77
CA ILE A 520 -4.66 -21.73 -14.64
C ILE A 520 -4.16 -20.39 -15.16
N LEU A 521 -3.28 -20.39 -16.17
CA LEU A 521 -2.78 -19.17 -16.80
C LEU A 521 -3.85 -18.42 -17.61
N GLY A 522 -5.02 -19.01 -17.85
CA GLY A 522 -6.07 -18.39 -18.67
C GLY A 522 -5.69 -18.23 -20.14
N MET A 523 -4.71 -19.01 -20.63
CA MET A 523 -4.21 -18.94 -22.01
C MET A 523 -4.87 -19.96 -22.94
N ASN A 524 -5.66 -20.89 -22.40
CA ASN A 524 -6.52 -21.78 -23.18
C ASN A 524 -7.83 -21.06 -23.57
N LYS A 525 -8.29 -21.19 -24.82
CA LYS A 525 -9.57 -20.63 -25.30
C LYS A 525 -10.79 -21.06 -24.48
N ALA A 526 -10.71 -22.20 -23.79
CA ALA A 526 -11.78 -22.74 -22.95
C ALA A 526 -11.60 -22.45 -21.44
N ALA A 527 -10.60 -21.65 -21.06
CA ALA A 527 -10.36 -21.35 -19.65
C ALA A 527 -11.51 -20.51 -19.04
N PRO A 528 -11.92 -20.79 -17.79
CA PRO A 528 -12.98 -20.03 -17.11
C PRO A 528 -12.62 -18.56 -16.87
N THR A 529 -11.33 -18.23 -16.83
CA THR A 529 -10.80 -16.89 -16.54
C THR A 529 -9.65 -16.56 -17.48
N GLN A 530 -9.62 -15.35 -18.07
CA GLN A 530 -8.56 -14.90 -19.01
C GLN A 530 -7.57 -13.91 -18.38
N VAL A 531 -7.42 -13.95 -17.05
CA VAL A 531 -6.67 -12.96 -16.24
C VAL A 531 -5.28 -12.61 -16.80
N CYS A 532 -4.43 -13.60 -17.12
CA CYS A 532 -3.09 -13.27 -17.65
C CYS A 532 -3.16 -12.80 -19.11
N ALA A 533 -4.09 -13.32 -19.90
CA ALA A 533 -4.25 -13.00 -21.32
C ALA A 533 -4.86 -11.60 -21.57
N GLU A 534 -5.48 -11.00 -20.55
CA GLU A 534 -5.95 -9.61 -20.58
C GLU A 534 -4.80 -8.60 -20.63
N CYS A 535 -3.67 -8.93 -19.99
CA CYS A 535 -2.47 -8.09 -19.91
C CYS A 535 -1.34 -8.56 -20.82
N HIS A 536 -1.22 -9.86 -21.07
CA HIS A 536 -0.12 -10.48 -21.81
C HIS A 536 -0.59 -11.20 -23.06
N ALA A 537 0.26 -11.26 -24.09
CA ALA A 537 -0.08 -11.98 -25.31
C ALA A 537 -0.10 -13.51 -25.04
N PRO A 538 -1.22 -14.22 -25.28
CA PRO A 538 -1.33 -15.65 -25.02
C PRO A 538 -0.71 -16.46 -26.18
N ASN A 539 0.61 -16.36 -26.36
CA ASN A 539 1.36 -17.03 -27.42
C ASN A 539 2.61 -17.74 -26.89
N GLN A 540 3.29 -18.50 -27.76
CA GLN A 540 4.45 -19.29 -27.35
C GLN A 540 5.64 -18.42 -27.00
N THR A 541 5.82 -17.29 -27.68
CA THR A 541 6.91 -16.34 -27.41
C THR A 541 6.84 -15.79 -26.00
N THR A 542 5.68 -15.30 -25.57
CA THR A 542 5.49 -14.78 -24.20
C THR A 542 5.88 -15.84 -23.17
N LEU A 543 5.41 -17.08 -23.33
CA LEU A 543 5.71 -18.16 -22.37
C LEU A 543 7.18 -18.57 -22.40
N ARG A 544 7.82 -18.55 -23.58
CA ARG A 544 9.26 -18.81 -23.71
C ARG A 544 10.11 -17.67 -23.13
N GLU A 545 9.71 -16.43 -23.29
CA GLU A 545 10.35 -15.29 -22.63
C GLU A 545 10.20 -15.37 -21.11
N TRP A 546 9.04 -15.80 -20.62
CA TRP A 546 8.84 -16.05 -19.19
C TRP A 546 9.68 -17.21 -18.70
N GLN A 547 9.83 -18.27 -19.50
CA GLN A 547 10.73 -19.38 -19.23
C GLN A 547 12.19 -18.91 -19.15
N GLU A 548 12.69 -18.17 -20.14
CA GLU A 548 14.05 -17.60 -20.12
C GLU A 548 14.30 -16.77 -18.85
N LYS A 549 13.33 -15.93 -18.45
CA LYS A 549 13.40 -15.15 -17.21
C LYS A 549 13.35 -16.02 -15.96
N THR A 550 12.54 -17.07 -15.96
CA THR A 550 12.40 -18.01 -14.84
C THR A 550 13.68 -18.81 -14.66
N ASP A 551 14.23 -19.35 -15.74
CA ASP A 551 15.47 -20.10 -15.74
C ASP A 551 16.63 -19.20 -15.30
N THR A 552 16.72 -17.98 -15.85
CA THR A 552 17.70 -16.97 -15.41
C THR A 552 17.55 -16.66 -13.92
N ALA A 553 16.32 -16.49 -13.42
CA ALA A 553 16.07 -16.22 -12.02
C ALA A 553 16.56 -17.37 -11.13
N LEU A 554 16.29 -18.62 -11.51
CA LEU A 554 16.74 -19.82 -10.80
C LEU A 554 18.26 -20.01 -10.87
N GLU A 555 18.91 -19.63 -11.97
CA GLU A 555 20.36 -19.74 -12.13
C GLU A 555 21.13 -18.62 -11.42
N THR A 556 20.49 -17.47 -11.18
CA THR A 556 21.11 -16.27 -10.60
C THR A 556 20.61 -15.97 -9.19
N CYS A 557 19.46 -15.32 -9.05
CA CYS A 557 18.99 -14.80 -7.78
C CYS A 557 18.44 -15.89 -6.86
N LEU A 558 17.68 -16.83 -7.41
CA LEU A 558 17.01 -17.90 -6.68
C LEU A 558 17.82 -19.21 -6.75
N LYS A 559 19.12 -19.10 -7.05
CA LYS A 559 20.03 -20.24 -7.03
C LYS A 559 20.07 -20.83 -5.62
N ASP A 560 20.02 -22.16 -5.55
CA ASP A 560 20.07 -22.90 -4.28
C ASP A 560 18.88 -22.62 -3.33
N SER A 561 17.80 -22.01 -3.82
CA SER A 561 16.58 -21.70 -3.05
C SER A 561 15.80 -22.93 -2.52
N ASP A 562 16.15 -24.12 -3.01
CA ASP A 562 15.65 -25.43 -2.54
C ASP A 562 16.81 -26.35 -2.07
N ALA A 563 18.03 -25.82 -1.96
CA ALA A 563 19.22 -26.60 -1.63
C ALA A 563 19.44 -26.64 -0.11
N GLY A 564 19.33 -27.85 0.44
CA GLY A 564 19.77 -28.16 1.78
C GLY A 564 20.45 -29.52 1.82
N VAL A 565 21.40 -29.68 2.73
CA VAL A 565 22.08 -30.96 2.96
C VAL A 565 21.17 -31.83 3.81
N GLU A 566 20.87 -33.06 3.37
CA GLU A 566 20.09 -33.99 4.18
C GLU A 566 20.80 -34.32 5.49
N VAL A 567 20.08 -34.14 6.59
CA VAL A 567 20.53 -34.44 7.94
C VAL A 567 19.53 -35.37 8.59
N SER A 568 20.03 -36.49 9.13
CA SER A 568 19.27 -37.45 9.92
C SER A 568 20.01 -37.70 11.22
N LEU A 569 19.41 -37.30 12.34
CA LEU A 569 20.00 -37.38 13.67
C LEU A 569 19.17 -38.33 14.54
N ASP A 570 19.86 -39.26 15.20
CA ASP A 570 19.27 -40.02 16.30
C ASP A 570 19.69 -39.34 17.63
N ARG A 571 18.73 -39.18 18.55
CA ARG A 571 18.93 -38.61 19.89
C ARG A 571 18.27 -39.49 20.93
N GLN A 572 18.90 -39.63 22.08
CA GLN A 572 18.29 -40.29 23.23
C GLN A 572 18.11 -39.29 24.37
N ARG A 573 16.95 -39.37 25.04
CA ARG A 573 16.63 -38.57 26.22
C ARG A 573 16.03 -39.45 27.30
N THR A 574 16.27 -39.08 28.55
CA THR A 574 15.57 -39.67 29.70
C THR A 574 14.91 -38.53 30.44
N VAL A 575 13.61 -38.67 30.66
CA VAL A 575 12.78 -37.70 31.39
C VAL A 575 12.09 -38.40 32.55
N ALA A 576 12.07 -37.74 33.70
CA ALA A 576 11.27 -38.14 34.85
C ALA A 576 9.82 -37.65 34.70
N LYS A 577 8.95 -38.09 35.61
CA LYS A 577 7.57 -37.61 35.66
C LYS A 577 7.51 -36.09 35.81
N ASP A 578 6.67 -35.45 35.00
CA ASP A 578 6.44 -34.01 34.90
C ASP A 578 7.65 -33.19 34.42
N GLU A 579 8.76 -33.83 34.06
CA GLU A 579 9.96 -33.17 33.54
C GLU A 579 9.83 -32.88 32.04
N PHE A 580 10.00 -31.62 31.64
CA PHE A 580 10.13 -31.20 30.25
C PHE A 580 11.61 -30.98 29.90
N LYS A 581 12.06 -31.48 28.74
CA LYS A 581 13.41 -31.27 28.23
C LYS A 581 13.42 -30.89 26.76
N THR A 582 14.08 -29.78 26.44
CA THR A 582 14.43 -29.43 25.07
C THR A 582 15.49 -30.40 24.53
N VAL A 583 15.20 -31.03 23.41
CA VAL A 583 16.08 -31.97 22.71
C VAL A 583 17.16 -31.22 21.93
N GLY A 584 16.79 -30.12 21.28
CA GLY A 584 17.69 -29.24 20.54
C GLY A 584 16.94 -28.31 19.59
N GLU A 585 17.71 -27.42 18.96
CA GLU A 585 17.28 -26.55 17.86
C GLU A 585 17.80 -27.08 16.52
N PHE A 586 16.99 -26.96 15.47
CA PHE A 586 17.26 -27.51 14.14
C PHE A 586 16.93 -26.46 13.08
N VAL A 587 17.95 -25.95 12.39
CA VAL A 587 17.78 -24.95 11.33
C VAL A 587 17.43 -25.68 10.04
N VAL A 588 16.19 -25.51 9.59
CA VAL A 588 15.67 -26.15 8.37
C VAL A 588 15.86 -25.19 7.20
N ALA A 589 16.45 -25.71 6.11
CA ALA A 589 16.74 -24.96 4.89
C ALA A 589 15.48 -24.41 4.21
N PRO A 590 15.60 -23.34 3.39
CA PRO A 590 14.54 -22.93 2.50
C PRO A 590 13.99 -24.10 1.66
N GLY A 591 12.66 -24.25 1.62
CA GLY A 591 12.01 -25.33 0.88
C GLY A 591 12.16 -26.76 1.44
N ALA A 592 12.86 -26.94 2.57
CA ALA A 592 12.92 -28.22 3.25
C ALA A 592 11.85 -28.34 4.33
N SER A 593 11.65 -29.55 4.87
CA SER A 593 10.77 -29.78 6.01
C SER A 593 11.43 -30.66 7.06
N ILE A 594 11.00 -30.51 8.31
CA ILE A 594 11.43 -31.36 9.43
C ILE A 594 10.42 -32.48 9.68
N SER A 595 10.92 -33.67 9.98
CA SER A 595 10.15 -34.80 10.49
C SER A 595 10.82 -35.33 11.74
N VAL A 596 10.03 -35.58 12.78
CA VAL A 596 10.52 -36.16 14.03
C VAL A 596 9.67 -37.36 14.38
N THR A 597 10.33 -38.48 14.61
CA THR A 597 9.70 -39.71 15.10
C THR A 597 10.33 -40.07 16.44
N MET A 598 9.52 -40.50 17.39
CA MET A 598 9.93 -40.89 18.72
C MET A 598 9.46 -42.31 19.00
N THR A 599 10.31 -43.08 19.67
CA THR A 599 10.01 -44.39 20.24
C THR A 599 10.58 -44.43 21.65
N GLY A 600 10.06 -45.26 22.55
CA GLY A 600 10.62 -45.35 23.89
C GLY A 600 9.85 -46.22 24.85
N ASP A 601 10.43 -46.40 26.03
CA ASP A 601 9.81 -47.06 27.18
C ASP A 601 9.24 -46.00 28.14
N GLY A 602 8.12 -46.31 28.81
CA GLY A 602 7.42 -45.39 29.71
C GLY A 602 6.28 -44.64 29.02
N ASP A 603 5.92 -43.49 29.58
CA ASP A 603 4.91 -42.58 29.02
C ASP A 603 5.58 -41.21 28.83
N GLY A 604 5.63 -40.75 27.58
CA GLY A 604 6.40 -39.57 27.24
C GLY A 604 6.02 -39.04 25.88
N ASP A 605 5.92 -37.72 25.81
CA ASP A 605 5.28 -36.98 24.74
C ASP A 605 6.28 -36.10 24.01
N LEU A 606 6.09 -35.95 22.70
CA LEU A 606 6.86 -35.16 21.77
C LEU A 606 6.20 -33.79 21.56
N TYR A 607 7.01 -32.74 21.60
CA TYR A 607 6.61 -31.37 21.35
C TYR A 607 7.53 -30.74 20.31
N ILE A 608 6.99 -29.99 19.35
CA ILE A 608 7.79 -29.23 18.38
C ILE A 608 7.25 -27.82 18.25
N LYS A 609 8.13 -26.82 18.19
CA LYS A 609 7.79 -25.43 17.89
C LYS A 609 8.71 -24.85 16.82
N ARG A 610 8.15 -24.16 15.84
CA ARG A 610 8.83 -23.36 14.81
C ARG A 610 9.07 -21.95 15.33
N GLY A 611 10.27 -21.43 15.08
CA GLY A 611 10.67 -20.02 15.25
C GLY A 611 10.90 -19.57 16.70
N ALA A 612 10.47 -20.32 17.70
CA ALA A 612 10.61 -19.99 19.12
C ALA A 612 10.78 -21.27 19.96
N GLU A 613 11.37 -21.11 21.16
CA GLU A 613 11.59 -22.22 22.08
C GLU A 613 10.27 -22.94 22.42
N VAL A 614 10.33 -24.28 22.46
CA VAL A 614 9.18 -25.14 22.71
C VAL A 614 8.95 -25.33 24.20
N THR A 615 7.68 -25.32 24.63
CA THR A 615 7.27 -25.69 25.98
C THR A 615 6.12 -26.71 25.93
N ASP A 616 5.71 -27.22 27.08
CA ASP A 616 4.54 -28.11 27.18
C ASP A 616 3.18 -27.38 27.03
N GLU A 617 3.20 -26.05 26.98
CA GLU A 617 2.05 -25.19 26.71
C GLU A 617 2.12 -24.50 25.33
N ILE A 618 3.32 -24.33 24.77
CA ILE A 618 3.59 -23.60 23.52
C ILE A 618 4.27 -24.53 22.52
N TYR A 619 3.50 -25.05 21.57
CA TYR A 619 3.95 -25.99 20.55
C TYR A 619 3.11 -25.88 19.26
N ASP A 620 3.69 -26.26 18.13
CA ASP A 620 3.01 -26.39 16.83
C ASP A 620 2.59 -27.84 16.55
N CYS A 621 3.31 -28.82 17.10
CA CYS A 621 2.96 -30.23 17.02
C CYS A 621 3.14 -30.94 18.36
N ARG A 622 2.08 -31.65 18.78
CA ARG A 622 2.06 -32.63 19.86
C ARG A 622 1.13 -33.78 19.46
N PRO A 623 1.66 -34.97 19.16
CA PRO A 623 0.83 -36.15 18.92
C PRO A 623 0.10 -36.52 20.21
N PHE A 624 -1.17 -36.94 20.12
CA PHE A 624 -1.95 -37.40 21.29
C PHE A 624 -1.96 -38.93 21.35
N ALA A 625 -0.78 -39.55 21.23
CA ALA A 625 -0.68 -41.00 21.30
C ALA A 625 -0.82 -41.47 22.75
N ARG A 626 -1.18 -42.74 22.95
CA ARG A 626 -1.26 -43.34 24.30
C ARG A 626 0.05 -44.01 24.73
N SER A 627 1.14 -43.74 24.02
CA SER A 627 2.43 -44.41 24.15
C SER A 627 3.53 -43.48 23.65
N SER A 628 4.78 -43.70 24.08
CA SER A 628 5.96 -42.98 23.57
C SER A 628 6.35 -43.25 22.11
N GLU A 629 5.48 -43.93 21.35
CA GLU A 629 5.54 -44.04 19.89
C GLU A 629 4.77 -42.87 19.27
N GLU A 630 5.50 -41.77 19.01
CA GLU A 630 4.90 -40.52 18.53
C GLU A 630 5.61 -40.02 17.27
N ALA A 631 4.88 -39.31 16.42
CA ALA A 631 5.44 -38.74 15.20
C ALA A 631 4.83 -37.38 14.88
N CYS A 632 5.70 -36.42 14.58
CA CYS A 632 5.37 -35.13 13.97
C CYS A 632 5.95 -35.12 12.55
N LEU A 633 5.07 -35.24 11.56
CA LEU A 633 5.41 -35.38 10.15
C LEU A 633 4.98 -34.15 9.34
N PRO A 634 5.64 -33.86 8.20
CA PRO A 634 5.21 -32.84 7.27
C PRO A 634 3.73 -33.01 6.87
N GLY A 635 2.96 -31.91 6.94
CA GLY A 635 1.52 -31.90 6.70
C GLY A 635 0.64 -32.00 7.94
N GLN A 636 1.19 -32.38 9.11
CA GLN A 636 0.47 -32.33 10.40
C GLN A 636 0.56 -30.96 11.08
N PHE A 637 1.61 -30.20 10.76
CA PHE A 637 1.90 -28.86 11.23
C PHE A 637 2.74 -28.15 10.17
N ASN A 638 3.02 -26.86 10.37
CA ASN A 638 3.91 -26.11 9.50
C ASN A 638 5.38 -26.52 9.73
N ALA A 639 5.76 -27.63 9.13
CA ALA A 639 7.07 -28.24 9.25
C ALA A 639 8.11 -27.63 8.29
N ASN A 640 7.75 -26.62 7.51
CA ASN A 640 8.58 -26.13 6.42
C ASN A 640 9.56 -25.05 6.87
N GLY A 641 10.77 -25.13 6.32
CA GLY A 641 11.75 -24.07 6.35
C GLY A 641 11.49 -23.01 5.25
N PRO A 642 12.26 -21.92 5.28
CA PRO A 642 13.38 -21.69 6.18
C PRO A 642 12.96 -21.24 7.58
N ALA A 643 13.36 -22.00 8.60
CA ALA A 643 13.10 -21.69 10.00
C ALA A 643 13.90 -22.57 10.95
N THR A 644 14.10 -22.08 12.18
CA THR A 644 14.59 -22.90 13.30
C THR A 644 13.43 -23.62 13.97
N PHE A 645 13.55 -24.92 14.17
CA PHE A 645 12.59 -25.74 14.91
C PHE A 645 13.20 -26.20 16.23
N TYR A 646 12.43 -26.09 17.31
CA TYR A 646 12.78 -26.53 18.64
C TYR A 646 11.99 -27.78 18.96
N VAL A 647 12.68 -28.87 19.30
CA VAL A 647 12.05 -30.15 19.66
C VAL A 647 12.19 -30.37 21.16
N GLY A 648 11.11 -30.75 21.83
CA GLY A 648 11.04 -30.99 23.26
C GLY A 648 10.36 -32.32 23.56
N VAL A 649 10.59 -32.86 24.76
CA VAL A 649 9.94 -34.06 25.26
C VAL A 649 9.51 -33.90 26.72
N LYS A 650 8.37 -34.48 27.09
CA LYS A 650 7.87 -34.50 28.48
C LYS A 650 7.65 -35.93 28.98
N GLY A 651 7.98 -36.21 30.23
CA GLY A 651 7.69 -37.51 30.87
C GLY A 651 6.43 -37.51 31.72
N PHE A 652 5.64 -38.59 31.66
CA PHE A 652 4.45 -38.81 32.50
C PHE A 652 4.58 -40.07 33.39
N ALA A 653 5.49 -40.98 33.06
CA ALA A 653 5.89 -42.09 33.92
C ALA A 653 7.04 -41.70 34.86
N GLU A 654 7.30 -42.49 35.93
CA GLU A 654 8.44 -42.24 36.83
C GLU A 654 9.78 -42.10 36.09
N ARG A 655 9.92 -42.84 34.98
CA ARG A 655 11.07 -42.75 34.09
C ARG A 655 10.68 -43.16 32.68
N SER A 656 10.90 -42.26 31.71
CA SER A 656 10.72 -42.55 30.28
C SER A 656 12.05 -42.43 29.55
N VAL A 657 12.40 -43.44 28.74
CA VAL A 657 13.63 -43.47 27.93
C VAL A 657 13.26 -43.39 26.46
N LEU A 658 13.50 -42.23 25.87
CA LEU A 658 12.99 -41.83 24.57
C LEU A 658 14.13 -41.81 23.54
N LYS A 659 13.89 -42.39 22.37
CA LYS A 659 14.76 -42.37 21.19
C LYS A 659 14.05 -41.61 20.09
N LEU A 660 14.61 -40.47 19.71
CA LEU A 660 14.11 -39.61 18.66
C LEU A 660 14.96 -39.76 17.41
N ARG A 661 14.30 -39.77 16.25
CA ARG A 661 14.91 -39.62 14.94
C ARG A 661 14.38 -38.34 14.30
N ILE A 662 15.27 -37.39 14.08
CA ILE A 662 15.01 -36.08 13.49
C ILE A 662 15.59 -36.09 12.07
N LYS A 663 14.75 -35.90 11.05
CA LYS A 663 15.18 -35.76 9.65
C LYS A 663 14.74 -34.43 9.08
N TYR A 664 15.67 -33.71 8.47
CA TYR A 664 15.46 -32.42 7.83
C TYR A 664 16.58 -32.15 6.85
N LYS A 665 16.57 -30.99 6.19
CA LYS A 665 17.74 -30.49 5.48
C LYS A 665 18.23 -29.22 6.14
N GLU A 666 19.53 -29.13 6.37
CA GLU A 666 20.18 -27.90 6.84
C GLU A 666 20.51 -26.99 5.66
N PRO A 667 20.52 -25.65 5.85
CA PRO A 667 21.05 -24.73 4.85
C PRO A 667 22.45 -25.17 4.43
N SER A 668 22.71 -25.21 3.12
CA SER A 668 24.06 -25.47 2.62
C SER A 668 25.02 -24.38 3.14
N PRO A 669 26.25 -24.72 3.57
CA PRO A 669 27.28 -23.72 3.86
C PRO A 669 27.59 -22.81 2.66
N ASP A 670 27.34 -23.32 1.45
CA ASP A 670 27.52 -22.61 0.18
C ASP A 670 26.25 -21.86 -0.28
N ALA A 671 25.17 -21.86 0.52
CA ALA A 671 23.94 -21.18 0.16
C ALA A 671 24.14 -19.66 0.11
N THR A 672 23.60 -19.03 -0.92
CA THR A 672 23.62 -17.56 -1.07
C THR A 672 22.91 -16.92 0.13
N PRO A 673 23.53 -15.93 0.82
CA PRO A 673 22.88 -15.22 1.91
C PRO A 673 21.54 -14.60 1.49
N ALA A 674 20.53 -14.68 2.36
CA ALA A 674 19.18 -14.17 2.04
C ALA A 674 19.17 -12.70 1.61
N LYS A 675 20.02 -11.86 2.22
CA LYS A 675 20.19 -10.44 1.86
C LYS A 675 20.72 -10.26 0.43
N ASP A 676 21.58 -11.14 -0.03
CA ASP A 676 22.15 -11.12 -1.38
C ASP A 676 21.12 -11.60 -2.41
N VAL A 677 20.32 -12.63 -2.06
CA VAL A 677 19.16 -13.05 -2.85
C VAL A 677 18.18 -11.89 -3.02
N VAL A 678 17.75 -11.25 -1.93
CA VAL A 678 16.83 -10.09 -1.97
C VAL A 678 17.42 -8.94 -2.79
N SER A 679 18.71 -8.65 -2.64
CA SER A 679 19.38 -7.61 -3.42
C SER A 679 19.42 -7.96 -4.91
N CYS A 680 19.63 -9.22 -5.26
CA CYS A 680 19.61 -9.71 -6.65
C CYS A 680 18.26 -9.51 -7.35
N LEU A 681 17.15 -9.56 -6.60
CA LEU A 681 15.79 -9.35 -7.14
C LEU A 681 15.51 -7.89 -7.56
N LYS A 682 16.43 -6.97 -7.25
CA LYS A 682 16.38 -5.58 -7.72
C LYS A 682 16.84 -5.47 -9.18
N LEU A 683 16.38 -4.41 -9.86
CA LEU A 683 16.78 -4.14 -11.25
C LEU A 683 18.29 -3.94 -11.38
N ASP A 684 18.89 -3.29 -10.39
CA ASP A 684 20.34 -3.19 -10.17
C ASP A 684 20.66 -3.69 -8.76
N PRO A 685 21.23 -4.90 -8.62
CA PRO A 685 21.57 -5.47 -7.31
C PRO A 685 22.65 -4.73 -6.53
N THR A 686 23.46 -3.90 -7.20
CA THR A 686 24.57 -3.18 -6.54
C THR A 686 24.11 -1.96 -5.77
N ARG A 687 22.83 -1.60 -5.90
CA ARG A 687 22.24 -0.37 -5.40
C ARG A 687 21.12 -0.63 -4.42
N ALA A 688 21.26 -0.13 -3.20
CA ALA A 688 20.25 -0.27 -2.15
C ALA A 688 18.90 0.36 -2.53
N ASP A 689 18.93 1.45 -3.30
CA ASP A 689 17.78 2.25 -3.72
C ASP A 689 17.12 1.76 -5.02
N SER A 690 17.63 0.68 -5.61
CA SER A 690 17.09 0.10 -6.83
C SER A 690 15.75 -0.61 -6.59
N PRO A 691 14.75 -0.44 -7.46
CA PRO A 691 13.45 -1.08 -7.30
C PRO A 691 13.52 -2.58 -7.61
N TYR A 692 12.67 -3.36 -6.95
CA TYR A 692 12.40 -4.75 -7.31
C TYR A 692 11.74 -4.85 -8.69
N THR A 693 12.06 -5.89 -9.46
CA THR A 693 11.54 -6.07 -10.82
C THR A 693 11.01 -7.49 -11.07
N PRO A 694 9.83 -7.66 -11.70
CA PRO A 694 9.33 -8.98 -12.13
C PRO A 694 10.31 -9.73 -13.05
N GLY A 695 11.14 -8.99 -13.79
CA GLY A 695 12.12 -9.58 -14.71
C GLY A 695 13.16 -10.48 -14.04
N LYS A 696 13.37 -10.34 -12.72
CA LYS A 696 14.29 -11.15 -11.90
C LYS A 696 13.62 -12.34 -11.23
N LEU A 697 12.34 -12.58 -11.51
CA LEU A 697 11.53 -13.66 -10.93
C LEU A 697 10.90 -14.56 -12.00
N GLY A 698 10.60 -14.02 -13.18
CA GLY A 698 9.87 -14.77 -14.22
C GLY A 698 8.49 -15.19 -13.72
N ILE A 699 8.15 -16.47 -13.84
CA ILE A 699 6.86 -16.99 -13.36
C ILE A 699 6.70 -16.90 -11.84
N TYR A 700 7.81 -16.86 -11.08
CA TYR A 700 7.79 -16.71 -9.62
C TYR A 700 7.35 -15.32 -9.15
N SER A 701 7.12 -14.36 -10.05
CA SER A 701 6.35 -13.15 -9.72
C SER A 701 4.93 -13.47 -9.24
N ALA A 702 4.35 -14.59 -9.71
CA ALA A 702 3.07 -15.11 -9.20
C ALA A 702 3.19 -15.78 -7.82
N ALA A 703 4.41 -15.96 -7.31
CA ALA A 703 4.70 -16.53 -6.00
C ALA A 703 5.05 -15.46 -4.96
N ALA A 704 5.16 -14.17 -5.36
CA ALA A 704 5.68 -13.11 -4.51
C ALA A 704 4.87 -12.89 -3.21
N HIS A 705 3.61 -13.35 -3.15
CA HIS A 705 2.78 -13.31 -1.94
C HIS A 705 2.93 -14.56 -1.04
N LEU A 706 3.53 -15.64 -1.52
CA LEU A 706 3.61 -16.94 -0.85
C LEU A 706 4.73 -17.00 0.20
N GLY A 707 4.65 -18.02 1.06
CA GLY A 707 5.48 -18.17 2.27
C GLY A 707 6.99 -18.14 2.04
N PHE A 708 7.48 -18.67 0.90
CA PHE A 708 8.91 -18.67 0.58
C PHE A 708 9.53 -17.26 0.62
N PHE A 709 8.91 -16.29 -0.04
CA PHE A 709 9.44 -14.92 -0.08
C PHE A 709 9.33 -14.21 1.27
N GLN A 710 8.30 -14.52 2.06
CA GLN A 710 8.18 -13.94 3.40
C GLN A 710 9.36 -14.35 4.29
N ASP A 711 9.69 -15.65 4.31
CA ASP A 711 10.79 -16.14 5.14
C ASP A 711 12.16 -15.72 4.59
N LEU A 712 12.29 -15.58 3.26
CA LEU A 712 13.47 -15.00 2.65
C LEU A 712 13.70 -13.57 3.18
N PHE A 713 12.66 -12.73 3.22
CA PHE A 713 12.78 -11.36 3.73
C PHE A 713 13.01 -11.32 5.24
N LYS A 714 12.39 -12.20 6.03
CA LYS A 714 12.68 -12.34 7.48
C LYS A 714 14.15 -12.64 7.75
N GLN A 715 14.76 -13.52 6.95
CA GLN A 715 16.19 -13.84 7.05
C GLN A 715 17.10 -12.74 6.50
N ALA A 716 16.65 -11.99 5.49
CA ALA A 716 17.41 -10.88 4.93
C ALA A 716 17.44 -9.66 5.87
N PHE A 717 16.39 -9.50 6.68
CA PHE A 717 16.21 -8.38 7.62
C PHE A 717 15.85 -8.88 9.03
N PRO A 718 16.74 -9.64 9.69
CA PRO A 718 16.50 -10.11 11.05
C PRO A 718 16.47 -8.93 12.02
N ALA A 719 15.60 -9.01 13.04
CA ALA A 719 15.51 -8.00 14.10
C ALA A 719 16.85 -7.87 14.85
N ASP A 720 17.15 -6.68 15.36
CA ASP A 720 18.32 -6.36 16.19
C ASP A 720 19.69 -6.52 15.50
N GLN A 721 19.69 -6.68 14.16
CA GLN A 721 20.90 -6.63 13.33
C GLN A 721 20.79 -5.49 12.33
N ASP A 722 21.92 -4.88 11.94
CA ASP A 722 21.99 -3.83 10.93
C ASP A 722 21.04 -2.62 11.15
N GLY A 723 20.58 -2.38 12.39
CA GLY A 723 19.60 -1.34 12.71
C GLY A 723 18.15 -1.70 12.39
N ASN A 724 17.87 -2.96 12.03
CA ASN A 724 16.52 -3.45 11.76
C ASN A 724 15.69 -3.53 13.04
N THR A 725 14.46 -3.04 12.97
CA THR A 725 13.40 -3.32 13.94
C THR A 725 12.71 -4.65 13.60
N ALA A 726 11.89 -5.16 14.52
CA ALA A 726 11.06 -6.36 14.30
C ALA A 726 10.15 -6.26 13.05
N ASP A 727 9.84 -5.05 12.59
CA ASP A 727 8.94 -4.79 11.45
C ASP A 727 9.69 -4.51 10.14
N THR A 728 11.03 -4.39 10.16
CA THR A 728 11.81 -3.97 8.98
C THR A 728 11.66 -4.94 7.81
N TRP A 729 11.66 -6.25 8.09
CA TRP A 729 11.45 -7.27 7.05
C TRP A 729 10.08 -7.11 6.36
N ALA A 730 9.03 -6.77 7.11
CA ALA A 730 7.67 -6.66 6.59
C ALA A 730 7.53 -5.43 5.68
N LEU A 731 8.21 -4.33 6.03
CA LEU A 731 8.29 -3.13 5.20
C LEU A 731 9.00 -3.41 3.87
N GLU A 732 10.17 -4.07 3.92
CA GLU A 732 10.93 -4.43 2.73
C GLU A 732 10.19 -5.45 1.84
N TYR A 733 9.54 -6.44 2.46
CA TYR A 733 8.69 -7.40 1.78
C TYR A 733 7.46 -6.73 1.15
N GLY A 734 6.87 -5.74 1.82
CA GLY A 734 5.79 -4.92 1.28
C GLY A 734 6.21 -4.19 -0.01
N LYS A 735 7.38 -3.54 -0.02
CA LYS A 735 7.96 -2.89 -1.20
C LYS A 735 8.18 -3.89 -2.35
N PHE A 736 8.71 -5.07 -2.04
CA PHE A 736 8.89 -6.16 -3.00
C PHE A 736 7.56 -6.62 -3.58
N LYS A 737 6.60 -7.02 -2.74
CA LYS A 737 5.29 -7.53 -3.15
C LYS A 737 4.54 -6.49 -3.99
N GLY A 738 4.51 -5.22 -3.55
CA GLY A 738 3.85 -4.14 -4.27
C GLY A 738 4.41 -3.94 -5.69
N ARG A 739 5.73 -4.09 -5.87
CA ARG A 739 6.39 -3.96 -7.17
C ARG A 739 6.27 -5.21 -8.04
N VAL A 740 6.47 -6.41 -7.50
CA VAL A 740 6.67 -7.61 -8.34
C VAL A 740 5.50 -8.57 -8.40
N SER A 741 4.56 -8.51 -7.46
CA SER A 741 3.47 -9.48 -7.39
C SER A 741 2.59 -9.43 -8.63
N MET A 742 2.25 -10.61 -9.14
CA MET A 742 1.35 -10.85 -10.27
C MET A 742 0.27 -11.88 -9.88
N PRO A 743 -0.92 -11.85 -10.51
CA PRO A 743 -1.41 -10.77 -11.37
C PRO A 743 -1.62 -9.45 -10.61
N LYS A 744 -1.53 -8.30 -11.30
CA LYS A 744 -1.74 -6.96 -10.70
C LYS A 744 -3.22 -6.67 -10.49
N GLY A 745 -3.56 -5.77 -9.57
CA GLY A 745 -4.95 -5.31 -9.38
C GLY A 745 -5.84 -6.36 -8.70
N ASN A 746 -7.10 -6.43 -9.15
CA ASN A 746 -8.19 -7.17 -8.48
C ASN A 746 -8.31 -8.64 -8.92
N HIS A 747 -7.27 -9.18 -9.54
CA HIS A 747 -7.30 -10.54 -10.05
C HIS A 747 -6.97 -11.57 -8.95
N PRO A 748 -7.63 -12.74 -8.92
CA PRO A 748 -7.30 -13.82 -8.00
C PRO A 748 -5.81 -14.21 -8.11
N ARG A 749 -5.13 -14.32 -6.97
CA ARG A 749 -3.75 -14.82 -6.91
C ARG A 749 -3.73 -16.34 -6.89
N PHE A 750 -2.64 -16.93 -7.38
CA PHE A 750 -2.45 -18.38 -7.30
C PHE A 750 -2.28 -18.84 -5.86
N SER A 751 -2.98 -19.91 -5.50
CA SER A 751 -2.61 -20.74 -4.36
C SER A 751 -1.24 -21.40 -4.60
N GLN A 752 -0.60 -21.89 -3.53
CA GLN A 752 0.66 -22.64 -3.68
C GLN A 752 0.49 -23.84 -4.63
N GLY A 753 -0.62 -24.58 -4.54
CA GLY A 753 -0.85 -25.74 -5.42
C GLY A 753 -1.03 -25.39 -6.90
N GLU A 754 -1.70 -24.28 -7.20
CA GLU A 754 -1.81 -23.77 -8.59
C GLU A 754 -0.45 -23.31 -9.12
N LEU A 755 0.32 -22.59 -8.29
CA LEU A 755 1.69 -22.21 -8.64
C LEU A 755 2.56 -23.44 -8.88
N ASP A 756 2.47 -24.48 -8.06
CA ASP A 756 3.29 -25.69 -8.19
C ASP A 756 3.06 -26.36 -9.55
N ILE A 757 1.82 -26.45 -10.02
CA ILE A 757 1.46 -26.96 -11.35
C ILE A 757 2.11 -26.12 -12.44
N VAL A 758 1.96 -24.80 -12.37
CA VAL A 758 2.49 -23.88 -13.40
C VAL A 758 4.02 -23.90 -13.38
N ALA A 759 4.65 -23.72 -12.22
CA ALA A 759 6.10 -23.69 -12.08
C ALA A 759 6.75 -25.04 -12.41
N GLU A 760 6.09 -26.18 -12.14
CA GLU A 760 6.56 -27.49 -12.61
C GLU A 760 6.54 -27.58 -14.13
N TRP A 761 5.49 -27.08 -14.79
CA TRP A 761 5.42 -27.05 -16.24
C TRP A 761 6.54 -26.23 -16.87
N PHE A 762 6.86 -25.05 -16.29
CA PHE A 762 7.98 -24.21 -16.72
C PHE A 762 9.32 -24.92 -16.56
N ALA A 763 9.58 -25.51 -15.40
CA ALA A 763 10.83 -26.19 -15.10
C ALA A 763 11.07 -27.46 -15.94
N ARG A 764 10.00 -28.09 -16.46
CA ARG A 764 10.11 -29.22 -17.41
C ARG A 764 10.32 -28.80 -18.86
N GLY A 765 10.50 -27.51 -19.15
CA GLY A 765 10.71 -27.06 -20.52
C GLY A 765 9.42 -26.75 -21.29
N LEU A 766 8.30 -26.46 -20.60
CA LEU A 766 6.97 -26.26 -21.20
C LEU A 766 6.55 -27.42 -22.13
N PRO A 767 6.56 -28.68 -21.67
CA PRO A 767 6.20 -29.82 -22.50
C PRO A 767 4.79 -29.65 -23.07
N ARG A 768 4.58 -30.11 -24.32
CA ARG A 768 3.29 -30.06 -25.03
C ARG A 768 2.72 -28.64 -25.22
N LEU A 769 3.55 -27.59 -25.12
CA LEU A 769 3.14 -26.20 -25.35
C LEU A 769 2.36 -26.01 -26.67
N THR A 770 2.84 -26.62 -27.75
CA THR A 770 2.26 -26.53 -29.09
C THR A 770 0.87 -27.15 -29.21
N ASP A 771 0.49 -28.05 -28.31
CA ASP A 771 -0.81 -28.74 -28.34
C ASP A 771 -1.94 -27.84 -27.87
N HIS A 772 -1.62 -26.87 -27.00
CA HIS A 772 -2.60 -25.98 -26.36
C HIS A 772 -2.52 -24.56 -26.90
N ILE A 773 -1.32 -24.13 -27.34
CA ILE A 773 -1.06 -22.78 -27.84
C ILE A 773 -0.43 -22.93 -29.22
N ALA A 774 -1.22 -22.65 -30.26
CA ALA A 774 -0.73 -22.70 -31.64
C ALA A 774 0.42 -21.69 -31.84
N PRO A 775 1.47 -22.04 -32.60
CA PRO A 775 2.52 -21.09 -32.96
C PRO A 775 1.91 -19.95 -33.78
N ASP A 776 2.21 -18.72 -33.39
CA ASP A 776 1.65 -17.56 -34.07
C ASP A 776 2.52 -17.19 -35.27
N THR A 777 2.17 -17.69 -36.46
CA THR A 777 3.02 -17.54 -37.66
C THR A 777 3.18 -16.08 -38.09
N GLY A 778 2.19 -15.23 -37.77
CA GLY A 778 2.17 -13.80 -38.02
C GLY A 778 2.65 -13.34 -39.40
N PRO A 779 2.82 -12.03 -39.61
CA PRO A 779 3.58 -11.52 -40.75
C PRO A 779 5.06 -11.86 -40.59
N THR A 780 5.71 -12.34 -41.66
CA THR A 780 7.16 -12.66 -41.69
C THR A 780 7.99 -11.66 -42.52
N THR A 781 7.32 -10.77 -43.25
CA THR A 781 7.93 -9.77 -44.13
C THR A 781 7.28 -8.41 -43.93
N CYS A 782 8.05 -7.34 -44.11
CA CYS A 782 7.51 -5.98 -44.21
C CYS A 782 7.65 -5.46 -45.63
N ALA A 783 6.56 -4.93 -46.19
CA ALA A 783 6.57 -4.12 -47.40
C ALA A 783 6.25 -2.68 -47.01
N GLN A 784 7.13 -1.74 -47.37
CA GLN A 784 6.94 -0.33 -47.02
C GLN A 784 5.79 0.24 -47.85
N THR A 785 4.78 0.75 -47.17
CA THR A 785 3.58 1.35 -47.78
C THR A 785 3.30 2.68 -47.12
N ILE A 786 3.04 3.73 -47.90
CA ILE A 786 2.69 5.04 -47.35
C ILE A 786 1.58 5.62 -48.21
N ASN A 787 0.40 5.78 -47.63
CA ASN A 787 -0.75 6.37 -48.29
C ASN A 787 -0.51 7.88 -48.47
N PRO A 788 -0.82 8.48 -49.65
CA PRO A 788 -0.72 9.93 -49.87
C PRO A 788 -1.45 10.78 -48.83
N ALA A 789 -2.48 10.23 -48.17
CA ALA A 789 -3.18 10.89 -47.06
C ALA A 789 -2.27 11.26 -45.88
N VAL A 790 -1.13 10.58 -45.70
CA VAL A 790 -0.12 10.95 -44.69
C VAL A 790 0.51 12.30 -45.00
N ALA A 791 0.83 12.58 -46.28
CA ALA A 791 1.38 13.87 -46.71
C ALA A 791 0.37 15.01 -46.49
N THR A 792 -0.88 14.77 -46.86
CA THR A 792 -1.98 15.72 -46.63
C THR A 792 -2.15 16.00 -45.13
N HIS A 793 -2.10 14.95 -44.30
CA HIS A 793 -2.23 15.06 -42.85
C HIS A 793 -1.08 15.85 -42.22
N ALA A 794 0.17 15.52 -42.53
CA ALA A 794 1.34 16.24 -42.04
C ALA A 794 1.31 17.73 -42.44
N THR A 795 0.88 18.03 -43.67
CA THR A 795 0.71 19.42 -44.14
C THR A 795 -0.34 20.17 -43.32
N GLN A 796 -1.45 19.52 -42.98
CA GLN A 796 -2.48 20.09 -42.12
C GLN A 796 -1.95 20.31 -40.69
N MET A 797 -1.27 19.33 -40.10
CA MET A 797 -0.74 19.43 -38.74
C MET A 797 0.40 20.45 -38.61
N ALA A 798 1.20 20.65 -39.66
CA ALA A 798 2.18 21.74 -39.70
C ALA A 798 1.51 23.14 -39.67
N ALA A 799 0.32 23.27 -40.26
CA ALA A 799 -0.40 24.54 -40.33
C ALA A 799 -1.31 24.81 -39.11
N SER A 800 -1.96 23.78 -38.57
CA SER A 800 -3.00 23.91 -37.54
C SER A 800 -2.96 22.84 -36.44
N GLY A 801 -1.93 21.99 -36.41
CA GLY A 801 -1.68 21.04 -35.34
C GLY A 801 -1.16 21.72 -34.06
N TRP A 802 -0.89 20.91 -33.03
CA TRP A 802 -0.49 21.43 -31.71
C TRP A 802 0.78 22.29 -31.76
N GLY A 803 1.75 21.94 -32.62
CA GLY A 803 2.95 22.77 -32.81
C GLY A 803 2.64 24.19 -33.28
N ALA A 804 1.67 24.33 -34.19
CA ALA A 804 1.20 25.64 -34.65
C ALA A 804 0.33 26.34 -33.59
N ALA A 805 -0.59 25.61 -32.96
CA ALA A 805 -1.47 26.14 -31.93
C ALA A 805 -0.70 26.70 -30.72
N ASN A 806 0.29 25.97 -30.22
CA ASN A 806 1.14 26.39 -29.10
C ASN A 806 1.98 27.63 -29.45
N ARG A 807 2.48 27.70 -30.69
CA ARG A 807 3.19 28.89 -31.19
C ARG A 807 2.26 30.11 -31.24
N THR A 808 1.05 29.95 -31.76
CA THR A 808 0.03 31.02 -31.78
C THR A 808 -0.38 31.44 -30.38
N ALA A 809 -0.45 30.51 -29.43
CA ALA A 809 -0.73 30.79 -28.01
C ALA A 809 0.45 31.44 -27.27
N GLY A 810 1.61 31.61 -27.90
CA GLY A 810 2.79 32.22 -27.29
C GLY A 810 3.45 31.34 -26.23
N MET A 811 3.42 30.01 -26.38
CA MET A 811 4.10 29.08 -25.48
C MET A 811 5.60 29.41 -25.40
N ASN A 812 6.09 29.69 -24.18
CA ASN A 812 7.49 30.04 -23.93
C ASN A 812 8.36 28.78 -23.91
N MET A 813 9.02 28.52 -25.04
CA MET A 813 9.90 27.37 -25.20
C MET A 813 11.18 27.51 -24.36
N TYR A 814 11.51 26.49 -23.56
CA TYR A 814 12.71 26.48 -22.73
C TYR A 814 13.98 26.64 -23.57
N GLY A 815 14.84 27.56 -23.14
CA GLY A 815 16.11 27.87 -23.79
C GLY A 815 15.98 28.67 -25.09
N CYS A 816 14.80 29.21 -25.42
CA CYS A 816 14.58 29.97 -26.66
C CYS A 816 14.54 31.48 -26.39
N THR A 817 15.35 32.24 -27.12
CA THR A 817 15.32 33.72 -27.14
C THR A 817 14.98 34.29 -28.53
N SER A 818 14.76 33.41 -29.51
CA SER A 818 14.51 33.71 -30.91
C SER A 818 13.21 33.05 -31.37
N ALA A 819 12.59 33.62 -32.41
CA ALA A 819 11.47 33.02 -33.11
C ALA A 819 11.87 31.83 -33.99
N ASP A 820 13.16 31.69 -34.35
CA ASP A 820 13.70 30.52 -35.04
C ASP A 820 13.98 29.40 -34.02
N PRO A 821 13.26 28.26 -34.06
CA PRO A 821 13.48 27.15 -33.15
C PRO A 821 14.91 26.60 -33.20
N ARG A 822 15.61 26.71 -34.34
CA ARG A 822 17.00 26.20 -34.47
C ARG A 822 18.00 26.98 -33.61
N ALA A 823 17.68 28.20 -33.21
CA ALA A 823 18.53 29.03 -32.35
C ALA A 823 18.33 28.76 -30.84
N CYS A 824 17.31 27.98 -30.47
CA CYS A 824 17.06 27.59 -29.09
C CYS A 824 18.23 26.79 -28.51
N MET A 825 18.40 26.89 -27.18
CA MET A 825 19.44 26.20 -26.40
C MET A 825 20.88 26.50 -26.83
N SER A 826 21.09 27.56 -27.62
CA SER A 826 22.41 27.93 -28.11
C SER A 826 23.41 28.21 -26.98
N THR A 827 22.93 28.64 -25.82
CA THR A 827 23.71 28.88 -24.59
C THR A 827 24.09 27.60 -23.84
N LEU A 828 23.41 26.47 -24.10
CA LEU A 828 23.73 25.19 -23.47
C LEU A 828 24.92 24.52 -24.17
N PRO A 829 25.76 23.77 -23.44
CA PRO A 829 26.91 23.10 -24.04
C PRO A 829 26.47 22.06 -25.08
N THR A 830 27.21 21.99 -26.19
CA THR A 830 27.02 20.90 -27.16
C THR A 830 27.61 19.60 -26.61
N ALA A 831 27.07 18.45 -26.98
CA ALA A 831 27.66 17.16 -26.62
C ALA A 831 29.12 17.07 -27.09
N GLN A 832 29.43 17.62 -28.26
CA GLN A 832 30.80 17.69 -28.80
C GLN A 832 31.77 18.45 -27.89
N SER A 833 31.30 19.43 -27.11
CA SER A 833 32.15 20.19 -26.18
C SER A 833 32.53 19.39 -24.93
N LYS A 834 31.91 18.23 -24.69
CA LYS A 834 32.14 17.37 -23.51
C LYS A 834 32.90 16.11 -23.94
N ALA A 835 33.89 15.70 -23.16
CA ALA A 835 34.72 14.53 -23.49
C ALA A 835 33.88 13.22 -23.60
N TYR A 836 32.92 13.03 -22.69
CA TYR A 836 31.99 11.90 -22.73
C TYR A 836 31.08 11.94 -23.98
N GLY A 837 30.67 13.15 -24.40
CA GLY A 837 29.73 13.43 -25.48
C GLY A 837 30.32 13.59 -26.88
N ALA A 838 31.65 13.66 -26.99
CA ALA A 838 32.33 13.85 -28.27
C ALA A 838 32.03 12.70 -29.23
N GLY A 839 31.57 13.05 -30.45
CA GLY A 839 31.21 12.09 -31.50
C GLY A 839 29.77 11.56 -31.45
N TRP A 840 28.97 11.93 -30.44
CA TRP A 840 27.58 11.46 -30.36
C TRP A 840 26.68 11.94 -31.50
N ALA A 841 26.91 13.16 -32.02
CA ALA A 841 26.03 13.76 -33.04
C ALA A 841 26.35 13.22 -34.44
N LYS A 842 25.36 12.61 -35.11
CA LYS A 842 25.45 12.23 -36.54
C LYS A 842 24.71 13.22 -37.45
N VAL A 843 23.55 13.70 -37.01
CA VAL A 843 22.73 14.70 -37.70
C VAL A 843 22.26 15.75 -36.69
N GLY A 844 22.33 17.02 -37.08
CA GLY A 844 21.96 18.13 -36.21
C GLY A 844 22.95 18.36 -35.06
N ASN A 845 22.58 19.24 -34.14
CA ASN A 845 23.29 19.52 -32.91
C ASN A 845 22.67 18.75 -31.74
N LEU A 846 23.52 18.22 -30.87
CA LEU A 846 23.11 17.69 -29.58
C LEU A 846 23.50 18.65 -28.46
N ARG A 847 22.54 19.01 -27.60
CA ARG A 847 22.73 19.91 -26.45
C ARG A 847 22.54 19.13 -25.15
N ILE A 848 23.46 19.28 -24.20
CA ILE A 848 23.33 18.69 -22.87
C ILE A 848 22.43 19.60 -22.04
N LEU A 849 21.26 19.09 -21.66
CA LEU A 849 20.31 19.83 -20.82
C LEU A 849 20.74 19.77 -19.36
N ARG A 850 21.02 18.55 -18.86
CA ARG A 850 21.33 18.31 -17.46
C ARG A 850 22.00 16.93 -17.27
N GLU A 851 22.94 16.85 -16.33
CA GLU A 851 23.39 15.58 -15.72
C GLU A 851 22.42 15.25 -14.58
N LEU A 852 21.81 14.06 -14.60
CA LEU A 852 20.80 13.66 -13.61
C LEU A 852 21.49 13.22 -12.31
N ALA A 853 20.93 13.61 -11.16
CA ALA A 853 21.45 13.25 -9.84
C ALA A 853 21.02 11.85 -9.37
N PHE A 854 20.33 11.10 -10.24
CA PHE A 854 19.74 9.80 -10.00
C PHE A 854 19.81 8.98 -11.29
N ASN A 855 19.69 7.66 -11.19
CA ASN A 855 19.57 6.80 -12.36
C ASN A 855 18.09 6.56 -12.66
N THR A 856 17.78 6.37 -13.94
CA THR A 856 16.41 6.16 -14.42
C THR A 856 16.11 4.69 -14.66
N PHE A 857 14.84 4.30 -14.57
CA PHE A 857 14.43 2.90 -14.76
C PHE A 857 13.26 2.68 -15.73
N PHE A 858 12.54 3.74 -16.10
CA PHE A 858 11.52 3.76 -17.13
C PHE A 858 11.58 5.10 -17.88
N TRP A 859 10.58 5.36 -18.72
CA TRP A 859 10.61 6.39 -19.75
C TRP A 859 10.97 7.80 -19.30
N MET A 860 11.69 8.49 -20.18
CA MET A 860 11.82 9.94 -20.15
C MET A 860 10.72 10.60 -21.00
N ARG A 861 10.08 11.63 -20.46
CA ARG A 861 9.14 12.51 -21.18
C ARG A 861 9.40 13.96 -20.83
N SER A 862 9.19 14.85 -21.79
CA SER A 862 9.29 16.29 -21.58
C SER A 862 7.93 16.97 -21.68
N SER A 863 7.75 18.05 -20.94
CA SER A 863 6.66 18.99 -21.20
C SER A 863 6.75 19.55 -22.64
N PRO A 864 5.64 19.97 -23.26
CA PRO A 864 5.65 20.49 -24.63
C PRO A 864 6.54 21.74 -24.81
N ASP A 865 6.68 22.56 -23.76
CA ASP A 865 7.58 23.71 -23.71
C ASP A 865 9.05 23.34 -23.45
N GLY A 866 9.31 22.09 -23.03
CA GLY A 866 10.63 21.55 -22.76
C GLY A 866 11.26 21.98 -21.43
N ARG A 867 10.52 22.63 -20.52
CA ARG A 867 11.04 23.03 -19.19
C ARG A 867 11.18 21.84 -18.23
N PHE A 868 10.19 20.96 -18.20
CA PHE A 868 10.14 19.84 -17.26
C PHE A 868 10.50 18.53 -17.96
N VAL A 869 11.33 17.72 -17.31
CA VAL A 869 11.74 16.40 -17.78
C VAL A 869 11.41 15.36 -16.71
N ALA A 870 10.43 14.52 -16.99
CA ALA A 870 9.95 13.47 -16.11
C ALA A 870 10.63 12.14 -16.42
N ASN A 871 11.05 11.42 -15.37
CA ASN A 871 11.69 10.12 -15.44
C ASN A 871 11.26 9.23 -14.28
N GLY A 872 11.42 7.91 -14.45
CA GLY A 872 11.59 7.02 -13.30
C GLY A 872 12.91 7.29 -12.59
N ALA A 873 12.99 7.05 -11.29
CA ALA A 873 14.19 7.35 -10.50
C ALA A 873 14.54 6.24 -9.50
N THR A 874 15.84 6.05 -9.26
CA THR A 874 16.38 5.32 -8.12
C THR A 874 16.00 5.97 -6.79
N GLY A 875 15.51 5.15 -5.84
CA GLY A 875 15.21 5.58 -4.48
C GLY A 875 13.92 6.40 -4.31
N GLY A 876 13.57 6.63 -3.04
CA GLY A 876 12.44 7.46 -2.63
C GLY A 876 11.10 7.01 -3.21
N ASP A 877 10.46 7.94 -3.93
CA ASP A 877 9.08 7.85 -4.41
C ASP A 877 8.93 7.14 -5.77
N GLY A 878 10.04 6.74 -6.39
CA GLY A 878 10.08 5.97 -7.64
C GLY A 878 10.09 6.77 -8.93
N ALA A 879 9.84 8.08 -8.87
CA ALA A 879 9.92 8.99 -10.02
C ALA A 879 10.40 10.40 -9.63
N VAL A 880 10.90 11.13 -10.63
CA VAL A 880 11.34 12.52 -10.50
C VAL A 880 10.93 13.33 -11.73
N ILE A 881 10.49 14.57 -11.50
CA ILE A 881 10.39 15.61 -12.53
C ILE A 881 11.50 16.63 -12.30
N SER A 882 12.44 16.71 -13.23
CA SER A 882 13.50 17.71 -13.22
C SER A 882 13.00 19.01 -13.85
N ASP A 883 13.01 20.11 -13.08
CA ASP A 883 12.77 21.46 -13.59
C ASP A 883 14.10 22.05 -14.09
N LEU A 884 14.26 22.13 -15.41
CA LEU A 884 15.49 22.61 -16.04
C LEU A 884 15.72 24.12 -15.87
N GLN A 885 14.69 24.87 -15.47
CA GLN A 885 14.81 26.31 -15.25
C GLN A 885 15.33 26.62 -13.84
N THR A 886 14.83 25.92 -12.82
CA THR A 886 15.25 26.11 -11.42
C THR A 886 16.38 25.18 -11.01
N ASN A 887 16.73 24.20 -11.86
CA ASN A 887 17.71 23.15 -11.59
C ASN A 887 17.36 22.33 -10.34
N LYS A 888 16.07 22.04 -10.15
CA LYS A 888 15.52 21.26 -9.03
C LYS A 888 14.97 19.92 -9.50
N ASP A 889 15.08 18.91 -8.65
CA ASP A 889 14.41 17.62 -8.80
C ASP A 889 13.21 17.53 -7.86
N ILE A 890 12.02 17.39 -8.45
CA ILE A 890 10.76 17.24 -7.73
C ILE A 890 10.47 15.75 -7.62
N ARG A 891 10.42 15.20 -6.39
CA ARG A 891 10.10 13.78 -6.19
C ARG A 891 8.62 13.52 -6.47
N VAL A 892 8.30 12.41 -7.12
CA VAL A 892 6.91 12.05 -7.47
C VAL A 892 6.65 10.60 -7.08
N GLN A 893 5.60 10.36 -6.29
CA GLN A 893 5.18 9.02 -5.87
C GLN A 893 4.47 8.31 -7.02
N ALA A 894 5.27 7.62 -7.83
CA ALA A 894 4.81 6.93 -9.03
C ALA A 894 5.71 5.73 -9.38
N ALA A 895 5.13 4.76 -10.05
CA ALA A 895 5.81 3.50 -10.39
C ALA A 895 6.06 3.31 -11.89
N TYR A 896 5.36 4.05 -12.74
CA TYR A 896 5.34 3.85 -14.20
C TYR A 896 5.27 5.17 -14.97
N ASP A 897 5.15 5.04 -16.30
CA ASP A 897 5.47 6.06 -17.27
C ASP A 897 4.75 7.42 -17.06
N PRO A 898 5.48 8.53 -17.24
CA PRO A 898 4.90 9.87 -17.25
C PRO A 898 4.23 10.21 -18.59
N GLY A 899 3.42 11.26 -18.60
CA GLY A 899 2.85 11.87 -19.80
C GLY A 899 2.60 13.35 -19.60
N PHE A 900 2.77 14.15 -20.66
CA PHE A 900 2.46 15.59 -20.65
C PHE A 900 1.40 15.91 -21.68
N PHE A 901 0.53 16.86 -21.34
CA PHE A 901 -0.52 17.29 -22.25
C PHE A 901 0.10 18.12 -23.38
N PRO A 902 -0.27 17.89 -24.65
CA PRO A 902 0.28 18.65 -25.78
C PRO A 902 0.12 20.17 -25.66
N ASP A 903 -0.91 20.64 -24.95
CA ASP A 903 -1.17 22.06 -24.71
C ASP A 903 -0.45 22.65 -23.49
N GLY A 904 0.28 21.84 -22.73
CA GLY A 904 1.07 22.25 -21.56
C GLY A 904 0.26 22.57 -20.30
N ARG A 905 -1.05 22.28 -20.28
CA ARG A 905 -1.89 22.56 -19.11
C ARG A 905 -1.76 21.54 -17.99
N GLY A 906 -1.28 20.33 -18.29
CA GLY A 906 -1.19 19.26 -17.30
C GLY A 906 -0.25 18.14 -17.70
N TRP A 907 -0.18 17.16 -16.83
CA TRP A 907 0.69 15.99 -16.91
C TRP A 907 0.09 14.83 -16.11
N MET A 908 0.63 13.64 -16.29
CA MET A 908 0.23 12.44 -15.55
C MET A 908 1.40 11.51 -15.26
N PHE A 909 1.19 10.65 -14.27
CA PHE A 909 1.98 9.45 -14.03
C PHE A 909 1.06 8.26 -13.78
N GLN A 910 1.61 7.07 -14.03
CA GLN A 910 0.95 5.80 -13.73
C GLN A 910 1.56 5.11 -12.51
N GLY A 911 0.75 4.27 -11.86
CA GLY A 911 1.15 3.55 -10.64
C GLY A 911 1.42 4.50 -9.49
N THR A 912 0.60 5.54 -9.38
CA THR A 912 0.59 6.47 -8.27
C THR A 912 -0.28 5.90 -7.13
N PRO A 913 -0.28 6.50 -5.93
CA PRO A 913 -1.23 6.17 -4.87
C PRO A 913 -2.70 6.30 -5.28
N VAL A 914 -2.96 6.96 -6.41
CA VAL A 914 -4.31 7.27 -6.93
C VAL A 914 -4.60 6.53 -8.24
N GLY A 915 -3.79 5.52 -8.59
CA GLY A 915 -3.88 4.79 -9.86
C GLY A 915 -3.14 5.50 -10.99
N THR A 916 -3.88 6.09 -11.94
CA THR A 916 -3.31 7.04 -12.91
C THR A 916 -3.57 8.45 -12.39
N GLY A 917 -2.52 9.10 -11.92
CA GLY A 917 -2.60 10.45 -11.36
C GLY A 917 -2.37 11.51 -12.43
N PHE A 918 -3.25 12.49 -12.49
CA PHE A 918 -3.20 13.64 -13.40
C PHE A 918 -3.08 14.91 -12.59
N CYS A 919 -2.18 15.81 -12.94
CA CYS A 919 -2.08 17.09 -12.26
C CYS A 919 -1.95 18.25 -13.26
N THR A 920 -2.40 19.42 -12.85
CA THR A 920 -2.19 20.65 -13.63
C THR A 920 -0.74 21.10 -13.55
N ASN A 921 -0.26 21.79 -14.59
CA ASN A 921 1.11 22.31 -14.62
C ASN A 921 1.36 23.41 -13.56
N ALA A 922 0.29 24.00 -13.01
CA ALA A 922 0.38 24.95 -11.90
C ALA A 922 1.08 24.33 -10.67
N LEU A 923 0.91 23.03 -10.44
CA LEU A 923 1.62 22.33 -9.36
C LEU A 923 3.13 22.36 -9.56
N LEU A 924 3.63 22.06 -10.77
CA LEU A 924 5.07 22.08 -11.03
C LEU A 924 5.65 23.49 -10.96
N VAL A 925 4.88 24.49 -11.40
CA VAL A 925 5.30 25.90 -11.30
C VAL A 925 5.39 26.38 -9.85
N SER A 926 4.59 25.83 -8.92
CA SER A 926 4.72 26.09 -7.48
C SER A 926 5.99 25.50 -6.85
N ASN A 927 6.73 24.68 -7.62
CA ASN A 927 8.04 24.13 -7.29
C ASN A 927 8.07 23.29 -5.99
N PRO A 928 7.17 22.30 -5.80
CA PRO A 928 7.12 21.47 -4.60
C PRO A 928 8.40 20.62 -4.43
N ASP A 929 8.68 20.14 -3.22
CA ASP A 929 9.77 19.19 -2.98
C ASP A 929 9.38 17.75 -3.31
N ARG A 930 8.10 17.43 -3.12
CA ARG A 930 7.53 16.09 -3.28
C ARG A 930 6.07 16.19 -3.74
N ILE A 931 5.65 15.26 -4.59
CA ILE A 931 4.28 15.10 -5.06
C ILE A 931 3.81 13.68 -4.76
N ASN A 932 2.71 13.55 -4.02
CA ASN A 932 2.11 12.26 -3.68
C ASN A 932 0.68 12.10 -4.19
N PHE A 933 0.21 13.03 -5.03
CA PHE A 933 -1.13 13.09 -5.61
C PHE A 933 -2.25 13.35 -4.59
N SER A 934 -1.91 13.86 -3.39
CA SER A 934 -2.88 14.41 -2.44
C SER A 934 -3.13 15.90 -2.64
N GLU A 935 -2.39 16.56 -3.53
CA GLU A 935 -2.45 17.99 -3.80
C GLU A 935 -3.73 18.36 -4.57
N SER A 936 -4.29 19.54 -4.29
CA SER A 936 -5.53 20.03 -4.93
C SER A 936 -5.46 20.20 -6.46
N GLN A 937 -4.25 20.26 -7.00
CA GLN A 937 -3.99 20.37 -8.42
C GLN A 937 -4.00 19.02 -9.11
N CYS A 938 -4.07 17.93 -8.35
CA CYS A 938 -4.06 16.56 -8.80
C CYS A 938 -5.46 15.93 -8.74
N SER A 939 -5.68 14.98 -9.64
CA SER A 939 -6.89 14.18 -9.76
C SER A 939 -6.51 12.77 -10.23
N SER A 940 -7.42 11.82 -10.08
CA SER A 940 -7.35 10.51 -10.72
C SER A 940 -8.48 10.38 -11.71
N VAL A 941 -8.28 9.52 -12.71
CA VAL A 941 -9.34 9.13 -13.62
C VAL A 941 -9.47 7.61 -13.55
N ASP A 942 -10.63 7.15 -13.11
CA ASP A 942 -10.94 5.73 -12.96
C ASP A 942 -11.07 5.04 -14.33
N GLY A 943 -10.84 3.73 -14.37
CA GLY A 943 -10.97 2.93 -15.60
C GLY A 943 -9.82 3.09 -16.59
N ILE A 944 -8.71 3.69 -16.15
CA ILE A 944 -7.49 3.89 -16.93
C ILE A 944 -6.46 2.80 -16.55
N PRO A 945 -6.32 1.72 -17.35
CA PRO A 945 -5.38 0.62 -17.05
C PRO A 945 -3.92 1.03 -17.16
N LEU A 946 -3.03 0.25 -16.53
CA LEU A 946 -1.58 0.41 -16.64
C LEU A 946 -1.10 0.36 -18.11
N TYR A 947 -0.05 1.13 -18.40
CA TYR A 947 0.65 1.23 -19.67
C TYR A 947 -0.10 1.98 -20.78
N GLN A 948 0.07 3.31 -20.81
CA GLN A 948 -0.65 4.16 -21.77
C GLN A 948 0.18 5.26 -22.41
N HIS A 949 -0.20 5.61 -23.64
CA HIS A 949 0.15 6.88 -24.25
C HIS A 949 -1.08 7.78 -24.32
N MET A 950 -0.87 9.08 -24.26
CA MET A 950 -1.95 10.06 -24.33
C MET A 950 -1.77 11.05 -25.48
N GLY A 951 -2.87 11.63 -25.92
CA GLY A 951 -2.89 12.80 -26.78
C GLY A 951 -4.15 13.62 -26.52
N GLN A 952 -4.28 14.74 -27.22
CA GLN A 952 -5.43 15.63 -27.10
C GLN A 952 -5.96 16.08 -28.45
N GLY A 953 -7.28 16.08 -28.63
CA GLY A 953 -7.90 16.69 -29.80
C GLY A 953 -7.63 18.20 -29.88
N LEU A 954 -7.39 18.71 -31.09
CA LEU A 954 -7.20 20.15 -31.33
C LEU A 954 -8.45 20.97 -30.95
N GLY A 955 -8.27 22.25 -30.62
CA GLY A 955 -9.39 23.19 -30.42
C GLY A 955 -10.22 22.95 -29.16
N GLY A 956 -9.63 22.38 -28.12
CA GLY A 956 -10.34 22.00 -26.89
C GLY A 956 -11.06 20.65 -26.99
N GLY A 957 -10.70 19.82 -27.98
CA GLY A 957 -11.19 18.45 -28.08
C GLY A 957 -10.73 17.56 -26.92
N ASP A 958 -11.42 16.42 -26.78
CA ASP A 958 -11.18 15.49 -25.69
C ASP A 958 -9.80 14.84 -25.76
N TYR A 959 -9.34 14.39 -24.59
CA TYR A 959 -8.12 13.63 -24.48
C TYR A 959 -8.41 12.16 -24.76
N PHE A 960 -7.43 11.46 -25.28
CA PHE A 960 -7.51 10.01 -25.42
C PHE A 960 -6.27 9.41 -24.78
N THR A 961 -6.49 8.32 -24.04
CA THR A 961 -5.43 7.39 -23.72
C THR A 961 -5.58 6.13 -24.55
N VAL A 962 -4.47 5.48 -24.85
CA VAL A 962 -4.45 4.19 -25.55
C VAL A 962 -3.70 3.16 -24.73
N ASN A 963 -4.24 1.94 -24.64
CA ASN A 963 -3.55 0.76 -24.15
C ASN A 963 -3.74 -0.43 -25.11
N GLY A 964 -2.90 -1.43 -24.95
CA GLY A 964 -2.92 -2.65 -25.78
C GLY A 964 -1.88 -3.65 -25.28
N GLN A 965 -1.59 -4.66 -26.11
CA GLN A 965 -0.44 -5.52 -25.82
C GLN A 965 0.85 -4.69 -25.84
N PHE A 966 1.72 -4.95 -24.87
CA PHE A 966 2.97 -4.22 -24.74
C PHE A 966 4.10 -5.15 -24.33
N THR A 967 5.33 -4.74 -24.62
CA THR A 967 6.54 -5.40 -24.13
C THR A 967 7.31 -4.39 -23.27
N SER A 968 7.64 -4.75 -22.03
CA SER A 968 8.42 -3.85 -21.16
C SER A 968 9.79 -3.57 -21.78
N ASP A 969 10.17 -2.29 -21.82
CA ASP A 969 11.43 -1.79 -22.37
C ASP A 969 12.26 -1.03 -21.34
N ASN A 970 12.11 -1.39 -20.05
CA ASN A 970 12.89 -0.83 -18.95
C ASN A 970 14.38 -1.01 -19.25
N ALA A 971 15.12 0.10 -19.26
CA ALA A 971 16.54 0.07 -19.52
C ALA A 971 17.25 -0.46 -18.28
N GLY A 972 17.61 -1.75 -18.26
CA GLY A 972 18.63 -2.28 -17.35
C GLY A 972 20.01 -2.17 -18.00
N GLY A 973 21.09 -2.08 -17.21
CA GLY A 973 22.47 -2.04 -17.71
C GLY A 973 22.92 -3.27 -18.51
N THR A 974 22.07 -4.29 -18.61
CA THR A 974 22.33 -5.56 -19.32
C THR A 974 21.51 -5.72 -20.61
N VAL A 975 20.68 -4.73 -20.97
CA VAL A 975 19.85 -4.81 -22.19
C VAL A 975 20.71 -4.53 -23.42
N THR A 976 20.67 -5.44 -24.41
CA THR A 976 21.52 -5.38 -25.61
C THR A 976 20.73 -5.54 -26.91
N ARG A 977 19.40 -5.64 -26.85
CA ARG A 977 18.52 -5.85 -28.01
C ARG A 977 17.24 -5.06 -27.88
N ASP A 978 16.63 -4.72 -29.03
CA ASP A 978 15.31 -4.11 -29.05
C ASP A 978 14.28 -5.02 -28.35
N PRO A 979 13.24 -4.43 -27.73
CA PRO A 979 12.17 -5.21 -27.11
C PRO A 979 11.45 -6.07 -28.15
N SER A 980 11.04 -7.28 -27.77
CA SER A 980 10.23 -8.20 -28.60
C SER A 980 8.97 -7.50 -29.14
N ALA A 981 8.54 -7.86 -30.35
CA ALA A 981 7.32 -7.38 -30.97
C ALA A 981 6.41 -8.56 -31.40
N GLY A 982 6.47 -9.65 -30.65
CA GLY A 982 5.66 -10.86 -30.84
C GLY A 982 4.23 -10.70 -30.32
N PHE A 983 3.50 -9.70 -30.83
CA PHE A 983 2.10 -9.48 -30.48
C PHE A 983 1.20 -10.49 -31.18
N GLY A 984 0.14 -10.93 -30.50
CA GLY A 984 -0.71 -12.00 -31.02
C GLY A 984 -1.72 -11.55 -32.07
N ASN A 985 -2.28 -12.48 -32.84
CA ASN A 985 -3.42 -12.21 -33.74
C ASN A 985 -4.67 -11.65 -33.00
N THR A 986 -4.80 -11.90 -31.71
CA THR A 986 -5.89 -11.38 -30.87
C THR A 986 -5.61 -9.99 -30.31
N ALA A 987 -4.46 -9.38 -30.61
CA ALA A 987 -4.08 -8.07 -30.11
C ALA A 987 -5.14 -7.00 -30.45
N LYS A 988 -5.35 -6.10 -29.48
CA LYS A 988 -6.35 -5.04 -29.53
C LYS A 988 -5.72 -3.70 -29.19
N MET A 989 -6.25 -2.65 -29.80
CA MET A 989 -6.06 -1.27 -29.42
C MET A 989 -7.29 -0.81 -28.63
N LYS A 990 -7.08 -0.44 -27.38
CA LYS A 990 -8.09 0.02 -26.44
C LYS A 990 -7.92 1.53 -26.23
N LEU A 991 -8.94 2.32 -26.53
CA LEU A 991 -8.94 3.78 -26.46
C LEU A 991 -9.90 4.23 -25.38
N THR A 992 -9.43 5.01 -24.41
CA THR A 992 -10.27 5.59 -23.35
C THR A 992 -10.35 7.10 -23.56
N PRO A 993 -11.52 7.64 -23.96
CA PRO A 993 -11.73 9.08 -24.04
C PRO A 993 -11.78 9.66 -22.63
N MET A 994 -11.10 10.78 -22.41
CA MET A 994 -11.18 11.57 -21.18
C MET A 994 -11.72 12.95 -21.52
N VAL A 995 -12.88 13.26 -20.95
CA VAL A 995 -13.65 14.47 -21.24
C VAL A 995 -13.54 15.39 -20.04
N PHE A 996 -13.33 16.68 -20.29
CA PHE A 996 -13.40 17.67 -19.22
C PHE A 996 -14.86 18.05 -18.96
N ASP A 997 -15.36 17.82 -17.74
CA ASP A 997 -16.76 18.09 -17.39
C ASP A 997 -17.05 19.56 -16.99
N GLY A 998 -16.04 20.42 -17.08
CA GLY A 998 -16.07 21.80 -16.60
C GLY A 998 -15.30 22.00 -15.29
N THR A 999 -15.03 20.92 -14.55
CA THR A 999 -14.28 20.95 -13.29
C THR A 999 -13.12 19.96 -13.26
N ARG A 1000 -13.29 18.75 -13.80
CA ARG A 1000 -12.27 17.68 -13.82
C ARG A 1000 -12.35 16.84 -15.08
N TYR A 1001 -11.32 16.02 -15.30
CA TYR A 1001 -11.34 15.00 -16.35
C TYR A 1001 -12.07 13.76 -15.88
N VAL A 1002 -12.95 13.22 -16.73
CA VAL A 1002 -13.72 11.99 -16.47
C VAL A 1002 -13.54 11.04 -17.65
N ALA A 1003 -13.18 9.78 -17.37
CA ALA A 1003 -13.13 8.75 -18.40
C ALA A 1003 -14.53 8.38 -18.90
N LYS A 1004 -14.64 8.18 -20.20
CA LYS A 1004 -15.81 7.58 -20.86
C LYS A 1004 -15.56 6.08 -21.08
N PRO A 1005 -16.61 5.29 -21.37
CA PRO A 1005 -16.46 3.88 -21.67
C PRO A 1005 -15.39 3.62 -22.73
N GLN A 1006 -14.49 2.66 -22.45
CA GLN A 1006 -13.38 2.30 -23.32
C GLN A 1006 -13.88 1.71 -24.65
N ILE A 1007 -13.23 2.11 -25.74
CA ILE A 1007 -13.49 1.59 -27.09
C ILE A 1007 -12.38 0.62 -27.48
N THR A 1008 -12.74 -0.57 -27.96
CA THR A 1008 -11.78 -1.59 -28.38
C THR A 1008 -11.81 -1.79 -29.89
N THR A 1009 -10.65 -1.76 -30.53
CA THR A 1009 -10.48 -2.06 -31.96
C THR A 1009 -9.45 -3.17 -32.16
N ASN A 1010 -9.59 -3.96 -33.22
CA ASN A 1010 -8.65 -5.03 -33.54
C ASN A 1010 -7.35 -4.45 -34.11
N SER A 1011 -6.21 -4.92 -33.60
CA SER A 1011 -4.88 -4.54 -34.07
C SER A 1011 -4.00 -5.80 -34.10
N PRO A 1012 -4.34 -6.80 -34.92
CA PRO A 1012 -3.65 -8.10 -34.90
C PRO A 1012 -2.16 -7.91 -35.17
N TYR A 1013 -1.31 -8.55 -34.37
CA TYR A 1013 0.16 -8.44 -34.46
C TYR A 1013 0.73 -7.05 -34.20
N GLU A 1014 -0.07 -6.14 -33.66
CA GLU A 1014 0.34 -4.78 -33.32
C GLU A 1014 0.26 -4.56 -31.81
N GLY A 1015 1.28 -3.89 -31.27
CA GLY A 1015 1.38 -3.55 -29.86
C GLY A 1015 2.25 -2.32 -29.67
N ASP A 1016 2.47 -1.94 -28.40
CA ASP A 1016 3.25 -0.74 -28.06
C ASP A 1016 2.76 0.52 -28.78
N ILE A 1017 1.45 0.70 -28.75
CA ILE A 1017 0.76 1.73 -29.49
C ILE A 1017 1.00 3.08 -28.83
N VAL A 1018 1.37 4.08 -29.62
CA VAL A 1018 1.47 5.48 -29.19
C VAL A 1018 0.53 6.36 -30.01
N LEU A 1019 -0.07 7.34 -29.36
CA LEU A 1019 -0.92 8.34 -30.02
C LEU A 1019 -0.08 9.51 -30.50
N SER A 1020 -0.48 10.10 -31.63
CA SER A 1020 0.04 11.41 -31.99
C SER A 1020 -0.50 12.49 -31.06
N PRO A 1021 0.20 13.64 -30.94
CA PRO A 1021 -0.28 14.74 -30.08
C PRO A 1021 -1.73 15.15 -30.36
N SER A 1022 -2.20 15.09 -31.62
CA SER A 1022 -3.58 15.42 -31.98
C SER A 1022 -4.60 14.29 -31.82
N THR A 1023 -4.18 13.10 -31.36
CA THR A 1023 -4.93 11.83 -31.31
C THR A 1023 -5.47 11.32 -32.65
N LYS A 1024 -5.11 11.95 -33.77
CA LYS A 1024 -5.59 11.55 -35.11
C LYS A 1024 -4.83 10.37 -35.69
N LEU A 1025 -3.65 10.06 -35.15
CA LEU A 1025 -2.84 8.92 -35.56
C LEU A 1025 -2.50 8.03 -34.36
N ALA A 1026 -2.39 6.73 -34.63
CA ALA A 1026 -1.75 5.75 -33.77
C ALA A 1026 -0.59 5.11 -34.54
N LEU A 1027 0.56 4.98 -33.88
CA LEU A 1027 1.71 4.26 -34.41
C LEU A 1027 2.01 3.08 -33.49
N SER A 1028 2.05 1.88 -34.04
CA SER A 1028 2.27 0.63 -33.33
C SER A 1028 3.50 -0.09 -33.86
N ARG A 1029 4.17 -0.88 -33.01
CA ARG A 1029 5.18 -1.85 -33.48
C ARG A 1029 4.43 -3.08 -33.97
N PHE A 1030 4.93 -3.72 -35.04
CA PHE A 1030 4.37 -4.98 -35.50
C PHE A 1030 5.46 -5.99 -35.86
N GLY A 1031 5.10 -7.27 -35.74
CA GLY A 1031 6.00 -8.37 -35.99
C GLY A 1031 5.33 -9.70 -35.70
N ASN A 1032 6.14 -10.70 -35.44
CA ASN A 1032 5.70 -12.01 -34.99
C ASN A 1032 6.69 -12.54 -33.94
N GLU A 1033 6.54 -13.82 -33.59
CA GLU A 1033 7.39 -14.54 -32.63
C GLU A 1033 8.90 -14.51 -32.99
N THR A 1034 9.25 -14.28 -34.26
CA THR A 1034 10.64 -14.26 -34.73
C THR A 1034 11.30 -12.87 -34.68
N GLY A 1035 10.52 -11.83 -34.37
CA GLY A 1035 11.02 -10.47 -34.14
C GLY A 1035 10.18 -9.36 -34.77
N GLN A 1036 10.62 -8.13 -34.54
CA GLN A 1036 9.97 -6.94 -35.09
C GLN A 1036 10.23 -6.82 -36.60
N LEU A 1037 9.16 -6.50 -37.34
CA LEU A 1037 9.21 -6.23 -38.77
C LEU A 1037 9.20 -4.74 -39.09
N GLY A 1038 8.50 -3.94 -38.28
CA GLY A 1038 8.39 -2.51 -38.52
C GLY A 1038 7.38 -1.81 -37.61
N TYR A 1039 6.84 -0.72 -38.14
CA TYR A 1039 5.75 0.04 -37.53
C TYR A 1039 4.54 0.12 -38.46
N VAL A 1040 3.32 0.13 -37.88
CA VAL A 1040 2.06 0.39 -38.59
C VAL A 1040 1.51 1.73 -38.13
N LEU A 1041 1.22 2.61 -39.09
CA LEU A 1041 0.55 3.88 -38.83
C LEU A 1041 -0.94 3.74 -39.19
N ARG A 1042 -1.79 4.06 -38.23
CA ARG A 1042 -3.25 4.07 -38.38
C ARG A 1042 -3.81 5.47 -38.16
N ARG A 1043 -4.79 5.87 -38.97
CA ARG A 1043 -5.68 6.99 -38.67
C ARG A 1043 -6.68 6.54 -37.61
N ILE A 1044 -6.95 7.41 -36.64
CA ILE A 1044 -8.05 7.30 -35.70
C ILE A 1044 -9.14 8.27 -36.17
N ASN A 1045 -10.31 7.72 -36.53
CA ASN A 1045 -11.50 8.53 -36.77
C ASN A 1045 -12.42 8.34 -35.58
N ALA A 1046 -12.54 9.37 -34.74
CA ALA A 1046 -13.36 9.39 -33.54
C ALA A 1046 -14.48 10.43 -33.69
N THR A 1047 -15.72 9.99 -33.50
CA THR A 1047 -16.92 10.86 -33.51
C THR A 1047 -17.64 10.70 -32.19
N SER A 1048 -17.93 11.81 -31.49
CA SER A 1048 -18.71 11.76 -30.25
C SER A 1048 -20.14 11.32 -30.55
N ASN A 1049 -20.68 10.39 -29.74
CA ASN A 1049 -22.07 9.93 -29.84
C ASN A 1049 -22.93 10.35 -28.62
N GLY A 1050 -22.39 11.18 -27.73
CA GLY A 1050 -23.02 11.62 -26.48
C GLY A 1050 -22.38 10.94 -25.26
N PRO A 1051 -22.76 9.71 -24.90
CA PRO A 1051 -22.20 9.03 -23.72
C PRO A 1051 -20.77 8.53 -23.93
N SER A 1052 -20.31 8.34 -25.18
CA SER A 1052 -18.95 7.93 -25.53
C SER A 1052 -18.56 8.40 -26.95
N TYR A 1053 -17.74 7.61 -27.64
CA TYR A 1053 -17.22 7.84 -28.98
C TYR A 1053 -17.41 6.61 -29.86
N ASP A 1054 -17.77 6.85 -31.12
CA ASP A 1054 -17.63 5.86 -32.20
C ASP A 1054 -16.23 6.01 -32.80
N VAL A 1055 -15.40 4.97 -32.68
CA VAL A 1055 -14.02 4.98 -33.17
C VAL A 1055 -13.79 3.91 -34.23
N THR A 1056 -13.20 4.33 -35.35
CA THR A 1056 -12.67 3.41 -36.36
C THR A 1056 -11.19 3.70 -36.62
N THR A 1057 -10.42 2.68 -36.96
CA THR A 1057 -9.01 2.83 -37.34
C THR A 1057 -8.77 2.41 -38.79
N THR A 1058 -7.94 3.16 -39.50
CA THR A 1058 -7.59 2.89 -40.91
C THR A 1058 -6.09 2.87 -41.08
N GLU A 1059 -5.52 1.79 -41.61
CA GLU A 1059 -4.08 1.73 -41.90
C GLU A 1059 -3.70 2.75 -42.98
N LEU A 1060 -2.74 3.62 -42.66
CA LEU A 1060 -2.20 4.63 -43.56
C LEU A 1060 -0.81 4.26 -44.08
N GLY A 1061 -0.04 3.44 -43.36
CA GLY A 1061 1.26 3.01 -43.83
C GLY A 1061 1.98 2.02 -42.95
N ARG A 1062 3.01 1.39 -43.52
CA ARG A 1062 3.96 0.50 -42.88
C ARG A 1062 5.38 1.01 -43.11
N TYR A 1063 6.15 1.10 -42.04
CA TYR A 1063 7.55 1.53 -42.07
C TYR A 1063 8.44 0.35 -41.71
N CYS A 1064 9.24 -0.12 -42.66
CA CYS A 1064 10.07 -1.32 -42.51
C CYS A 1064 11.40 -1.00 -41.82
N THR A 1065 11.31 -0.49 -40.60
CA THR A 1065 12.44 -0.15 -39.73
C THR A 1065 12.20 -0.69 -38.34
N LYS A 1066 13.26 -1.15 -37.69
CA LYS A 1066 13.23 -1.66 -36.32
C LYS A 1066 13.50 -0.54 -35.30
N GLY A 1067 13.13 -0.82 -34.05
CA GLY A 1067 13.40 0.01 -32.89
C GLY A 1067 12.38 -0.23 -31.76
N ALA A 1068 12.62 0.43 -30.64
CA ALA A 1068 11.73 0.43 -29.49
C ALA A 1068 10.47 1.29 -29.71
N LYS A 1069 9.80 1.67 -28.62
CA LYS A 1069 8.52 2.39 -28.70
C LYS A 1069 8.76 3.81 -29.23
N PRO A 1070 7.95 4.28 -30.21
CA PRO A 1070 8.21 5.54 -30.88
C PRO A 1070 7.57 6.73 -30.15
N SER A 1071 7.94 7.95 -30.57
CA SER A 1071 7.23 9.20 -30.26
C SER A 1071 6.99 9.98 -31.55
N ILE A 1072 5.82 10.60 -31.70
CA ILE A 1072 5.42 11.34 -32.91
C ILE A 1072 5.59 12.84 -32.69
N SER A 1073 6.10 13.56 -33.69
CA SER A 1073 6.30 15.02 -33.61
C SER A 1073 4.99 15.81 -33.58
N PHE A 1074 5.05 17.05 -33.09
CA PHE A 1074 3.87 17.93 -32.96
C PHE A 1074 3.27 18.43 -34.29
N ASP A 1075 4.05 18.37 -35.37
CA ASP A 1075 3.58 18.56 -36.75
C ASP A 1075 3.21 17.23 -37.44
N GLU A 1076 3.34 16.11 -36.72
CA GLU A 1076 3.03 14.74 -37.15
C GLU A 1076 3.67 14.36 -38.50
N LYS A 1077 4.83 14.97 -38.80
CA LYS A 1077 5.67 14.66 -39.97
C LYS A 1077 6.72 13.59 -39.66
N TRP A 1078 7.09 13.45 -38.40
CA TRP A 1078 8.18 12.58 -37.95
C TRP A 1078 7.72 11.64 -36.85
N PHE A 1079 8.33 10.46 -36.79
CA PHE A 1079 8.44 9.74 -35.54
C PHE A 1079 9.90 9.48 -35.20
N VAL A 1080 10.20 9.41 -33.90
CA VAL A 1080 11.52 9.14 -33.36
C VAL A 1080 11.46 7.89 -32.49
N THR A 1081 12.49 7.06 -32.54
CA THR A 1081 12.64 5.86 -31.71
C THR A 1081 14.11 5.68 -31.33
N HIS A 1082 14.39 4.77 -30.41
CA HIS A 1082 15.74 4.27 -30.19
C HIS A 1082 15.88 2.85 -30.72
N HIS A 1083 17.08 2.48 -31.13
CA HIS A 1083 17.42 1.17 -31.69
C HIS A 1083 18.68 0.65 -31.02
N TYR A 1084 18.59 -0.54 -30.41
CA TYR A 1084 19.76 -1.23 -29.89
C TYR A 1084 20.56 -1.83 -31.03
N VAL A 1085 21.87 -1.58 -31.06
CA VAL A 1085 22.75 -2.04 -32.13
C VAL A 1085 22.73 -3.57 -32.19
N GLY A 1086 22.28 -4.10 -33.32
CA GLY A 1086 22.21 -5.53 -33.58
C GLY A 1086 23.30 -6.01 -34.53
N PRO A 1087 23.56 -7.33 -34.62
CA PRO A 1087 24.65 -7.90 -35.43
C PRO A 1087 24.62 -7.52 -36.92
N ASN A 1088 23.44 -7.18 -37.46
CA ASN A 1088 23.25 -6.86 -38.88
C ASN A 1088 23.50 -5.39 -39.21
N ASP A 1089 23.75 -4.53 -38.22
CA ASP A 1089 23.81 -3.08 -38.45
C ASP A 1089 25.21 -2.60 -38.91
N PHE A 1090 26.22 -3.47 -38.92
CA PHE A 1090 27.63 -3.10 -39.11
C PHE A 1090 27.86 -2.15 -40.31
N ALA A 1091 27.22 -2.42 -41.44
CA ALA A 1091 27.34 -1.61 -42.66
C ALA A 1091 26.77 -0.19 -42.48
N GLU A 1092 25.61 -0.06 -41.82
CA GLU A 1092 25.01 1.24 -41.50
C GLU A 1092 25.88 2.04 -40.53
N TYR A 1093 26.58 1.35 -39.64
CA TYR A 1093 27.54 1.95 -38.70
C TYR A 1093 28.91 2.23 -39.32
N GLY A 1094 29.09 1.93 -40.62
CA GLY A 1094 30.32 2.22 -41.36
C GLY A 1094 31.44 1.21 -41.13
N TYR A 1095 31.15 0.04 -40.56
CA TYR A 1095 32.10 -1.05 -40.39
C TYR A 1095 32.10 -1.96 -41.61
N ALA A 1096 33.27 -2.53 -41.92
CA ALA A 1096 33.44 -3.42 -43.08
C ALA A 1096 32.81 -4.81 -42.88
N SER A 1097 32.70 -5.28 -41.63
CA SER A 1097 32.12 -6.59 -41.30
C SER A 1097 31.50 -6.59 -39.91
N ALA A 1098 30.56 -7.50 -39.67
CA ALA A 1098 29.99 -7.73 -38.34
C ALA A 1098 31.05 -8.19 -37.32
N SER A 1099 32.15 -8.82 -37.76
CA SER A 1099 33.24 -9.28 -36.90
C SER A 1099 34.26 -8.19 -36.52
N ASP A 1100 34.08 -6.94 -36.97
CA ASP A 1100 34.97 -5.84 -36.60
C ASP A 1100 35.06 -5.69 -35.07
N PRO A 1101 36.27 -5.67 -34.46
CA PRO A 1101 36.41 -5.62 -33.00
C PRO A 1101 35.70 -4.43 -32.34
N ALA A 1102 35.68 -3.27 -32.98
CA ALA A 1102 35.01 -2.08 -32.46
C ALA A 1102 33.48 -2.20 -32.56
N PHE A 1103 32.97 -2.87 -33.60
CA PHE A 1103 31.55 -3.20 -33.70
C PHE A 1103 31.15 -4.28 -32.69
N GLN A 1104 31.96 -5.32 -32.52
CA GLN A 1104 31.73 -6.37 -31.51
C GLN A 1104 31.71 -5.81 -30.10
N ALA A 1105 32.56 -4.82 -29.79
CA ALA A 1105 32.51 -4.12 -28.50
C ALA A 1105 31.13 -3.46 -28.26
N LYS A 1106 30.49 -2.90 -29.29
CA LYS A 1106 29.14 -2.31 -29.19
C LYS A 1106 28.07 -3.36 -28.87
N LEU A 1107 28.17 -4.55 -29.48
CA LEU A 1107 27.25 -5.64 -29.21
C LEU A 1107 27.42 -6.20 -27.80
N MET A 1108 28.67 -6.44 -27.37
CA MET A 1108 28.98 -7.05 -26.08
C MET A 1108 28.68 -6.13 -24.89
N LYS A 1109 29.05 -4.85 -24.98
CA LYS A 1109 28.78 -3.87 -23.92
C LYS A 1109 27.36 -3.30 -23.97
N GLY A 1110 26.61 -3.60 -25.03
CA GLY A 1110 25.36 -2.94 -25.38
C GLY A 1110 25.57 -1.50 -25.89
N THR A 1111 24.72 -1.08 -26.82
CA THR A 1111 24.70 0.28 -27.37
C THR A 1111 23.33 0.55 -27.95
N ALA A 1112 22.78 1.76 -27.77
CA ALA A 1112 21.55 2.18 -28.41
C ALA A 1112 21.68 3.57 -29.02
N ASP A 1113 21.06 3.78 -30.18
CA ASP A 1113 21.12 5.03 -30.94
C ASP A 1113 19.71 5.54 -31.31
N ILE A 1114 19.57 6.85 -31.46
CA ILE A 1114 18.31 7.48 -31.87
C ILE A 1114 18.14 7.40 -33.38
N ILE A 1115 16.96 6.92 -33.79
CA ILE A 1115 16.51 6.83 -35.17
C ILE A 1115 15.33 7.78 -35.37
N LEU A 1116 15.42 8.63 -36.39
CA LEU A 1116 14.36 9.53 -36.82
C LEU A 1116 13.81 9.05 -38.17
N VAL A 1117 12.49 9.00 -38.29
CA VAL A 1117 11.82 8.49 -39.49
C VAL A 1117 10.80 9.51 -39.98
N ASN A 1118 10.88 9.84 -41.27
CA ASN A 1118 9.91 10.71 -41.93
C ASN A 1118 8.64 9.93 -42.24
N LEU A 1119 7.49 10.33 -41.68
CA LEU A 1119 6.22 9.64 -41.92
C LEU A 1119 5.75 9.77 -43.37
N VAL A 1120 6.09 10.85 -44.06
CA VAL A 1120 5.65 11.11 -45.44
C VAL A 1120 6.46 10.32 -46.46
N THR A 1121 7.77 10.19 -46.27
CA THR A 1121 8.66 9.53 -47.24
C THR A 1121 9.12 8.13 -46.81
N GLY A 1122 9.00 7.81 -45.52
CA GLY A 1122 9.57 6.60 -44.91
C GLY A 1122 11.09 6.63 -44.81
N ALA A 1123 11.73 7.78 -45.04
CA ALA A 1123 13.17 7.92 -44.91
C ALA A 1123 13.60 7.73 -43.45
N ARG A 1124 14.51 6.79 -43.22
CA ARG A 1124 15.12 6.46 -41.93
C ARG A 1124 16.47 7.15 -41.80
N THR A 1125 16.70 7.84 -40.68
CA THR A 1125 17.94 8.57 -40.41
C THR A 1125 18.43 8.27 -39.00
N ARG A 1126 19.68 7.81 -38.88
CA ARG A 1126 20.36 7.69 -37.58
C ARG A 1126 20.85 9.07 -37.12
N VAL A 1127 20.40 9.50 -35.95
CA VAL A 1127 20.71 10.83 -35.37
C VAL A 1127 21.95 10.80 -34.48
N THR A 1128 22.18 9.70 -33.77
CA THR A 1128 23.32 9.57 -32.85
C THR A 1128 24.35 8.55 -33.32
N THR A 1129 25.54 8.56 -32.72
CA THR A 1129 26.54 7.50 -32.83
C THR A 1129 27.18 7.31 -31.46
N MET A 1130 26.50 6.57 -30.59
CA MET A 1130 26.93 6.32 -29.21
C MET A 1130 28.18 5.45 -29.17
N LYS A 1131 28.98 5.51 -28.09
CA LYS A 1131 30.13 4.60 -27.90
C LYS A 1131 29.65 3.26 -27.32
N ALA A 1132 30.51 2.24 -27.33
CA ALA A 1132 30.20 0.96 -26.69
C ALA A 1132 29.95 1.16 -25.19
N GLY A 1133 28.86 0.60 -24.65
CA GLY A 1133 28.42 0.83 -23.26
C GLY A 1133 27.62 2.12 -23.03
N GLN A 1134 27.33 2.89 -24.09
CA GLN A 1134 26.49 4.08 -24.02
C GLN A 1134 25.17 3.88 -24.78
N TYR A 1135 24.08 4.37 -24.20
CA TYR A 1135 22.72 4.16 -24.69
C TYR A 1135 21.98 5.48 -24.82
N ALA A 1136 21.50 5.80 -26.02
CA ALA A 1136 20.55 6.88 -26.25
C ALA A 1136 19.13 6.30 -26.32
N LEU A 1137 18.26 6.69 -25.38
CA LEU A 1137 17.00 6.01 -25.06
C LEU A 1137 15.83 6.98 -24.92
N PHE A 1138 14.62 6.44 -25.05
CA PHE A 1138 13.34 7.11 -24.74
C PHE A 1138 13.17 8.52 -25.36
N PRO A 1139 13.34 8.69 -26.68
CA PRO A 1139 13.18 10.00 -27.29
C PRO A 1139 11.73 10.52 -27.24
N HIS A 1140 11.56 11.83 -27.04
CA HIS A 1140 10.26 12.49 -26.97
C HIS A 1140 10.30 13.93 -27.52
N PHE A 1141 9.30 14.33 -28.29
CA PHE A 1141 9.26 15.65 -28.95
C PHE A 1141 8.79 16.78 -28.04
N ARG A 1142 9.34 17.98 -28.28
CA ARG A 1142 8.80 19.29 -27.88
C ARG A 1142 7.88 19.84 -28.97
N SER A 1143 7.11 20.86 -28.58
CA SER A 1143 6.19 21.56 -29.48
C SER A 1143 6.86 22.32 -30.62
N ASP A 1144 8.15 22.63 -30.50
CA ASP A 1144 8.91 23.43 -31.48
C ASP A 1144 9.78 22.58 -32.41
N GLY A 1145 9.68 21.25 -32.34
CA GLY A 1145 10.38 20.33 -33.24
C GLY A 1145 11.73 19.82 -32.71
N TRP A 1146 12.24 20.35 -31.59
CA TRP A 1146 13.28 19.66 -30.83
C TRP A 1146 12.74 18.36 -30.25
N PHE A 1147 13.60 17.39 -29.99
CA PHE A 1147 13.25 16.24 -29.16
C PHE A 1147 14.34 15.96 -28.13
N TYR A 1148 13.93 15.49 -26.97
CA TYR A 1148 14.82 15.09 -25.89
C TYR A 1148 14.97 13.58 -25.87
N PHE A 1149 16.10 13.08 -25.38
CA PHE A 1149 16.34 11.67 -25.12
C PHE A 1149 17.31 11.51 -23.95
N LEU A 1150 17.22 10.37 -23.28
CA LEU A 1150 18.11 9.99 -22.20
C LEU A 1150 19.41 9.46 -22.80
N VAL A 1151 20.55 9.88 -22.27
CA VAL A 1151 21.81 9.17 -22.48
C VAL A 1151 22.25 8.52 -21.18
N ARG A 1152 22.45 7.21 -21.22
CA ARG A 1152 23.10 6.45 -20.15
C ARG A 1152 24.52 6.09 -20.57
N ASP A 1153 25.46 6.34 -19.67
CA ASP A 1153 26.86 5.94 -19.82
C ASP A 1153 27.19 4.86 -18.77
N GLY A 1154 27.21 3.60 -19.21
CA GLY A 1154 27.49 2.46 -18.33
C GLY A 1154 28.93 2.38 -17.84
N GLU A 1155 29.87 3.13 -18.42
CA GLU A 1155 31.27 3.15 -17.93
C GLU A 1155 31.45 4.12 -16.76
N SER A 1156 30.69 5.23 -16.75
CA SER A 1156 30.76 6.22 -15.68
C SER A 1156 29.61 6.16 -14.68
N ASP A 1157 28.61 5.32 -14.92
CA ASP A 1157 27.34 5.25 -14.19
C ASP A 1157 26.62 6.62 -14.10
N LYS A 1158 26.68 7.38 -15.20
CA LYS A 1158 26.05 8.70 -15.31
C LYS A 1158 24.96 8.72 -16.35
N GLU A 1159 23.95 9.54 -16.08
CA GLU A 1159 22.83 9.76 -16.98
C GLU A 1159 22.63 11.24 -17.31
N TYR A 1160 22.22 11.51 -18.54
CA TYR A 1160 22.11 12.85 -19.09
C TYR A 1160 20.79 13.02 -19.84
N ALA A 1161 20.10 14.14 -19.60
CA ALA A 1161 19.04 14.60 -20.48
C ALA A 1161 19.68 15.38 -21.65
N VAL A 1162 19.42 14.95 -22.89
CA VAL A 1162 20.03 15.51 -24.11
C VAL A 1162 18.94 15.93 -25.09
N ALA A 1163 19.13 17.06 -25.76
CA ALA A 1163 18.22 17.56 -26.81
C ALA A 1163 18.86 17.49 -28.20
N SER A 1164 18.05 17.24 -29.24
CA SER A 1164 18.45 17.24 -30.65
C SER A 1164 17.52 18.08 -31.52
N ASP A 1165 18.11 18.82 -32.46
CA ASP A 1165 17.42 19.60 -33.52
C ASP A 1165 17.35 18.85 -34.86
N ALA A 1166 17.64 17.54 -34.90
CA ALA A 1166 17.78 16.81 -36.15
C ALA A 1166 16.51 16.88 -37.03
N ALA A 1167 15.32 16.84 -36.43
CA ALA A 1167 14.05 16.97 -37.14
C ALA A 1167 13.78 18.37 -37.69
N LEU A 1168 14.42 19.41 -37.13
CA LEU A 1168 14.39 20.77 -37.65
C LEU A 1168 15.39 20.97 -38.78
N THR A 1169 16.48 20.21 -38.80
CA THR A 1169 17.55 20.31 -39.78
C THR A 1169 17.21 19.62 -41.11
N LEU A 1170 16.47 18.51 -41.04
CA LEU A 1170 16.00 17.70 -42.17
C LEU A 1170 14.65 18.19 -42.73
#